data_AF-A0A0A6PEP4-F1
#
_entry.id   AF-A0A0A6PEP4-F1
#
_cell.length_a   1.000
_cell.length_b   1.000
_cell.length_c   1.000
_cell.angle_alpha   90.00
_cell.angle_beta   90.00
_cell.angle_gamma   90.00
#
_symmetry.space_group_name_H-M   'P 1'
#
loop_
_entity.id
_entity.type
_entity.pdbx_description
1 polymer ?
#
loop_
_entity_poly.entity_id
_entity_poly.type
_entity_poly.pdbx_seq_one_letter_code
_entity_poly.pdbx_strand_id
1 'polypeptide(L)'
;MSNFMQFKKAVQKQFARMAKHELFVSSTDKDTMWERYLTSFPEGTNPMFRERAEHDCGCCRQFIKSCGNVVAIIDNKVETIWDINIGGHYQVVADAMSALVKSNDIGNIFLSSENKLGTDKNRELSEVGQLINEWHHFYFELPTQFVKHGAEIGAILSEQQSRKDVFKRGITEITTEAIDTVLELISQNSLYRGEEHKKTIEAFSKEKAKFDTLTPEKQDIFCWVRSVKIGGAARLRNSVIGTLLTDLSEGVNLETAVESFETKVAPQNYKRTTALVTKRMIDSAQKKVEELGILSSLSRRFAVVEDITVNNVLFVDRDSKKAMNVFDDMSKEVLVKVDSFSKVEEVSIDKFINDILPKADRVEVMFENRLVNNLMSLIAPIHLESKGIFKWANNFSWSYNGEVTDSIKDRVKKAGGRVDGILRCSLSWFNYDDLDIHVIEPNGNHIKFPKAREVQPSSGVLDVDMNVGDSDSRNAVENIIWTSRSKIQEGKYKLFVNNFTKREDIDVGFDVEIEYDGSIHSFHYPKMVRNEEDVTVAEFHFSLKDGLKFIQSLPSTQASKTVWDVNTQQFQKVSMIMTSPNHWDGNKTGNKHWFFIMHDCINPNKTRGFYNEFLHHDLTQHRKVFELMSSKMMTEQSDKQLSGLGFSSTQGNHLLCKVSGSFSRTIKLKF
;
A
#
# COMPACT_ATOMS: atom_id res chain seq x y z
N MET A 1 18.15 -11.26 -64.00
CA MET A 1 17.24 -12.02 -63.11
C MET A 1 17.93 -12.85 -62.01
N SER A 2 19.02 -13.62 -62.25
CA SER A 2 19.64 -14.46 -61.18
C SER A 2 20.25 -13.65 -60.01
N ASN A 3 20.68 -12.41 -60.27
CA ASN A 3 21.35 -11.56 -59.28
C ASN A 3 20.40 -10.99 -58.22
N PHE A 4 19.16 -10.62 -58.59
CA PHE A 4 18.16 -10.16 -57.62
C PHE A 4 17.76 -11.26 -56.63
N MET A 5 17.77 -12.53 -57.06
CA MET A 5 17.52 -13.66 -56.16
C MET A 5 18.58 -13.76 -55.05
N GLN A 6 19.84 -13.38 -55.32
CA GLN A 6 20.89 -13.32 -54.31
C GLN A 6 20.63 -12.21 -53.31
N PHE A 7 20.25 -11.01 -53.79
CA PHE A 7 19.86 -9.88 -52.93
C PHE A 7 18.69 -10.26 -52.01
N LYS A 8 17.61 -10.81 -52.59
CA LYS A 8 16.46 -11.32 -51.84
C LYS A 8 16.86 -12.32 -50.75
N LYS A 9 17.65 -13.34 -51.09
CA LYS A 9 18.07 -14.39 -50.13
C LYS A 9 18.94 -13.82 -49.01
N ALA A 10 19.79 -12.84 -49.31
CA ALA A 10 20.61 -12.18 -48.31
C ALA A 10 19.75 -11.39 -47.31
N VAL A 11 18.78 -10.60 -47.80
CA VAL A 11 17.80 -9.90 -46.95
C VAL A 11 17.01 -10.89 -46.10
N GLN A 12 16.51 -11.99 -46.68
CA GLN A 12 15.81 -13.04 -45.95
C GLN A 12 16.65 -13.65 -44.82
N LYS A 13 17.93 -13.94 -45.09
CA LYS A 13 18.85 -14.50 -44.10
C LYS A 13 19.12 -13.52 -42.96
N GLN A 14 19.33 -12.24 -43.29
CA GLN A 14 19.56 -11.20 -42.29
C GLN A 14 18.30 -10.97 -41.45
N PHE A 15 17.12 -10.89 -42.08
CA PHE A 15 15.85 -10.74 -41.38
C PHE A 15 15.57 -11.95 -40.46
N ALA A 16 15.85 -13.19 -40.91
CA ALA A 16 15.72 -14.39 -40.07
C ALA A 16 16.66 -14.37 -38.85
N ARG A 17 17.86 -13.82 -38.98
CA ARG A 17 18.78 -13.64 -37.84
C ARG A 17 18.25 -12.61 -36.86
N MET A 18 17.80 -11.46 -37.37
CA MET A 18 17.23 -10.38 -36.57
C MET A 18 15.98 -10.82 -35.81
N ALA A 19 15.10 -11.60 -36.45
CA ALA A 19 13.84 -12.09 -35.88
C ALA A 19 14.00 -13.07 -34.69
N LYS A 20 15.24 -13.48 -34.37
CA LYS A 20 15.56 -14.19 -33.11
C LYS A 20 15.61 -13.25 -31.89
N HIS A 21 15.64 -11.95 -32.14
CA HIS A 21 15.63 -10.89 -31.14
C HIS A 21 14.33 -10.08 -31.26
N GLU A 22 14.11 -9.16 -30.32
CA GLU A 22 13.04 -8.18 -30.45
C GLU A 22 13.26 -7.30 -31.69
N LEU A 23 12.21 -7.09 -32.46
CA LEU A 23 12.24 -6.26 -33.66
C LEU A 23 11.61 -4.90 -33.36
N PHE A 24 12.17 -3.87 -33.97
CA PHE A 24 11.73 -2.49 -33.87
C PHE A 24 11.56 -1.88 -35.25
N VAL A 25 10.95 -0.71 -35.30
CA VAL A 25 10.84 0.10 -36.52
C VAL A 25 11.54 1.44 -36.32
N SER A 26 12.35 1.82 -37.29
CA SER A 26 12.86 3.18 -37.39
C SER A 26 11.73 4.13 -37.82
N SER A 27 11.79 5.38 -37.36
CA SER A 27 10.80 6.43 -37.62
C SER A 27 10.84 6.98 -39.06
N THR A 28 11.58 6.33 -39.95
CA THR A 28 11.68 6.70 -41.36
C THR A 28 10.33 6.59 -42.07
N ASP A 29 10.01 7.61 -42.86
CA ASP A 29 8.81 7.62 -43.70
C ASP A 29 8.84 6.54 -44.79
N LYS A 30 7.68 5.92 -45.03
CA LYS A 30 7.53 4.78 -45.95
C LYS A 30 7.75 5.16 -47.42
N ASP A 31 7.36 6.37 -47.82
CA ASP A 31 7.59 6.84 -49.19
C ASP A 31 9.05 7.26 -49.38
N THR A 32 9.67 7.91 -48.39
CA THR A 32 11.12 8.17 -48.39
C THR A 32 11.95 6.89 -48.51
N MET A 33 11.54 5.80 -47.84
CA MET A 33 12.20 4.49 -47.96
C MET A 33 12.16 3.95 -49.39
N TRP A 34 11.01 4.08 -50.07
CA TRP A 34 10.86 3.63 -51.45
C TRP A 34 11.65 4.50 -52.43
N GLU A 35 11.60 5.81 -52.25
CA GLU A 35 12.37 6.76 -53.05
C GLU A 35 13.87 6.52 -52.91
N ARG A 36 14.37 6.32 -51.67
CA ARG A 36 15.77 5.99 -51.44
C ARG A 36 16.17 4.70 -52.13
N TYR A 37 15.35 3.65 -52.06
CA TYR A 37 15.64 2.39 -52.74
C TYR A 37 15.84 2.59 -54.25
N LEU A 38 14.93 3.30 -54.91
CA LEU A 38 15.00 3.54 -56.36
C LEU A 38 16.17 4.44 -56.76
N THR A 39 16.47 5.46 -55.95
CA THR A 39 17.53 6.45 -56.26
C THR A 39 18.93 5.97 -55.91
N SER A 40 19.08 4.86 -55.17
CA SER A 40 20.39 4.33 -54.74
C SER A 40 21.07 3.45 -55.78
N PHE A 41 20.40 3.11 -56.88
CA PHE A 41 20.99 2.33 -57.96
C PHE A 41 22.03 3.17 -58.71
N PRO A 42 23.29 2.70 -58.84
CA PRO A 42 24.28 3.34 -59.70
C PRO A 42 23.79 3.52 -61.13
N GLU A 43 24.27 4.55 -61.81
CA GLU A 43 23.93 4.83 -63.21
C GLU A 43 24.12 3.59 -64.09
N GLY A 44 23.13 3.29 -64.93
CA GLY A 44 23.12 2.13 -65.82
C GLY A 44 22.76 0.79 -65.17
N THR A 45 22.51 0.73 -63.86
CA THR A 45 22.21 -0.53 -63.15
C THR A 45 20.73 -0.75 -62.84
N ASN A 46 19.87 0.22 -63.16
CA ASN A 46 18.41 0.11 -63.09
C ASN A 46 17.79 0.62 -64.40
N PRO A 47 17.96 -0.12 -65.52
CA PRO A 47 17.53 0.33 -66.84
C PRO A 47 16.01 0.39 -66.96
N MET A 48 15.53 1.19 -67.93
CA MET A 48 14.10 1.21 -68.28
C MET A 48 13.68 -0.15 -68.85
N PHE A 49 12.61 -0.70 -68.29
CA PHE A 49 11.92 -1.90 -68.71
C PHE A 49 10.47 -1.56 -69.08
N ARG A 50 10.21 -1.45 -70.39
CA ARG A 50 8.94 -0.94 -70.94
C ARG A 50 8.66 0.49 -70.43
N GLU A 51 7.71 0.66 -69.51
CA GLU A 51 7.24 1.96 -69.02
C GLU A 51 7.92 2.43 -67.71
N ARG A 52 8.64 1.54 -67.01
CA ARG A 52 9.25 1.84 -65.69
C ARG A 52 10.63 1.21 -65.60
N ALA A 53 11.46 1.64 -64.65
CA ALA A 53 12.75 1.01 -64.42
C ALA A 53 12.59 -0.44 -63.92
N GLU A 54 13.55 -1.33 -64.20
CA GLU A 54 13.51 -2.77 -63.82
C GLU A 54 13.19 -2.99 -62.33
N HIS A 55 13.67 -2.10 -61.46
CA HIS A 55 13.47 -2.18 -60.01
C HIS A 55 12.32 -1.34 -59.47
N ASP A 56 11.58 -0.60 -60.32
CA ASP A 56 10.31 0.06 -59.96
C ASP A 56 9.15 -0.95 -59.96
N CYS A 57 9.19 -1.82 -58.95
CA CYS A 57 8.29 -2.96 -58.81
C CYS A 57 7.28 -2.74 -57.67
N GLY A 58 5.98 -2.90 -57.96
CA GLY A 58 4.91 -2.80 -56.96
C GLY A 58 5.03 -3.80 -55.80
N CYS A 59 5.46 -5.04 -56.08
CA CYS A 59 5.66 -6.06 -55.04
C CYS A 59 6.82 -5.68 -54.10
N CYS A 60 7.94 -5.21 -54.64
CA CYS A 60 9.08 -4.75 -53.85
C CYS A 60 8.75 -3.47 -53.07
N ARG A 61 7.98 -2.55 -53.67
CA ARG A 61 7.48 -1.35 -52.99
C ARG A 61 6.65 -1.71 -51.76
N GLN A 62 5.73 -2.67 -51.88
CA GLN A 62 4.91 -3.11 -50.75
C GLN A 62 5.78 -3.73 -49.64
N PHE A 63 6.76 -4.57 -49.98
CA PHE A 63 7.70 -5.11 -48.99
C PHE A 63 8.47 -4.01 -48.26
N ILE A 64 9.07 -3.06 -49.00
CA ILE A 64 9.88 -1.97 -48.43
C ILE A 64 9.02 -1.06 -47.54
N LYS A 65 7.79 -0.74 -47.95
CA LYS A 65 6.86 0.06 -47.13
C LYS A 65 6.38 -0.67 -45.87
N SER A 66 6.35 -2.00 -45.89
CA SER A 66 5.82 -2.80 -44.78
C SER A 66 6.88 -3.11 -43.74
N CYS A 67 8.11 -3.42 -44.16
CA CYS A 67 9.17 -3.85 -43.25
C CYS A 67 10.57 -3.34 -43.62
N GLY A 68 10.70 -2.43 -44.59
CA GLY A 68 12.00 -1.89 -44.97
C GLY A 68 12.72 -1.13 -43.85
N ASN A 69 11.98 -0.55 -42.92
CA ASN A 69 12.50 0.20 -41.77
C ASN A 69 12.67 -0.67 -40.51
N VAL A 70 12.55 -2.00 -40.63
CA VAL A 70 12.72 -2.91 -39.50
C VAL A 70 14.17 -2.99 -39.07
N VAL A 71 14.37 -2.90 -37.76
CA VAL A 71 15.66 -2.98 -37.10
C VAL A 71 15.63 -3.97 -35.94
N ALA A 72 16.79 -4.46 -35.56
CA ALA A 72 17.00 -5.23 -34.34
C ALA A 72 18.15 -4.58 -33.55
N ILE A 73 18.09 -4.69 -32.23
CA ILE A 73 19.17 -4.25 -31.36
C ILE A 73 19.92 -5.49 -30.89
N ILE A 74 21.11 -5.70 -31.43
CA ILE A 74 21.98 -6.84 -31.14
C ILE A 74 23.29 -6.30 -30.59
N ASP A 75 23.68 -6.75 -29.39
CA ASP A 75 24.89 -6.28 -28.69
C ASP A 75 24.97 -4.74 -28.57
N ASN A 76 23.82 -4.10 -28.28
CA ASN A 76 23.65 -2.64 -28.20
C ASN A 76 23.97 -1.88 -29.50
N LYS A 77 23.92 -2.56 -30.65
CA LYS A 77 24.04 -1.95 -31.98
C LYS A 77 22.73 -2.14 -32.74
N VAL A 78 22.32 -1.09 -33.45
CA VAL A 78 21.19 -1.15 -34.37
C VAL A 78 21.64 -1.84 -35.64
N GLU A 79 20.96 -2.91 -36.00
CA GLU A 79 21.12 -3.59 -37.27
C GLU A 79 19.83 -3.51 -38.08
N THR A 80 19.96 -3.43 -39.40
CA THR A 80 18.83 -3.33 -40.34
C THR A 80 18.72 -4.62 -41.18
N ILE A 81 17.58 -4.81 -41.83
CA ILE A 81 17.42 -5.91 -42.81
C ILE A 81 18.34 -5.75 -44.03
N TRP A 82 18.95 -4.57 -44.19
CA TRP A 82 19.86 -4.19 -45.28
C TRP A 82 21.33 -4.35 -44.90
N ASP A 83 21.66 -4.72 -43.66
CA ASP A 83 23.03 -5.02 -43.23
C ASP A 83 23.48 -6.39 -43.76
N ILE A 84 23.71 -6.44 -45.07
CA ILE A 84 24.07 -7.63 -45.83
C ILE A 84 25.35 -7.38 -46.63
N ASN A 85 26.04 -8.46 -46.97
CA ASN A 85 27.18 -8.44 -47.88
C ASN A 85 26.87 -9.28 -49.12
N ILE A 86 26.63 -8.60 -50.24
CA ILE A 86 26.26 -9.20 -51.54
C ILE A 86 27.10 -8.69 -52.71
N GLY A 87 27.84 -7.58 -52.52
CA GLY A 87 28.67 -6.97 -53.56
C GLY A 87 27.88 -6.36 -54.73
N GLY A 88 28.60 -5.85 -55.73
CA GLY A 88 28.01 -5.25 -56.93
C GLY A 88 27.12 -4.03 -56.65
N HIS A 89 26.24 -3.71 -57.59
CA HIS A 89 25.36 -2.54 -57.49
C HIS A 89 24.30 -2.67 -56.39
N TYR A 90 23.87 -3.88 -56.04
CA TYR A 90 22.93 -4.08 -54.94
C TYR A 90 23.55 -3.81 -53.57
N GLN A 91 24.88 -3.92 -53.41
CA GLN A 91 25.54 -3.50 -52.18
C GLN A 91 25.36 -2.00 -51.95
N VAL A 92 25.50 -1.17 -52.99
CA VAL A 92 25.30 0.28 -52.90
C VAL A 92 23.88 0.60 -52.43
N VAL A 93 22.89 -0.12 -52.96
CA VAL A 93 21.48 0.03 -52.54
C VAL A 93 21.29 -0.41 -51.09
N ALA A 94 21.83 -1.55 -50.68
CA ALA A 94 21.73 -2.06 -49.33
C ALA A 94 22.39 -1.11 -48.31
N ASP A 95 23.58 -0.60 -48.61
CA ASP A 95 24.31 0.35 -47.76
C ASP A 95 23.54 1.66 -47.60
N ALA A 96 22.99 2.19 -48.70
CA ALA A 96 22.20 3.43 -48.69
C ALA A 96 20.88 3.28 -47.91
N MET A 97 20.21 2.14 -48.05
CA MET A 97 19.02 1.81 -47.26
C MET A 97 19.35 1.62 -45.77
N SER A 98 20.44 0.91 -45.46
CA SER A 98 20.89 0.74 -44.07
C SER A 98 21.23 2.08 -43.42
N ALA A 99 21.96 2.94 -44.13
CA ALA A 99 22.32 4.27 -43.65
C ALA A 99 21.08 5.14 -43.38
N LEU A 100 20.08 5.12 -44.27
CA LEU A 100 18.83 5.86 -44.07
C LEU A 100 18.07 5.38 -42.83
N VAL A 101 17.94 4.07 -42.64
CA VAL A 101 17.22 3.50 -41.49
C VAL A 101 17.95 3.82 -40.17
N LYS A 102 19.29 3.76 -40.18
CA LYS A 102 20.15 4.04 -39.01
C LYS A 102 20.26 5.52 -38.66
N SER A 103 20.01 6.43 -39.61
CA SER A 103 20.05 7.87 -39.36
C SER A 103 18.80 8.42 -38.67
N ASN A 104 17.81 7.57 -38.42
CA ASN A 104 16.53 7.93 -37.81
C ASN A 104 16.35 7.19 -36.49
N ASP A 105 15.63 7.82 -35.55
CA ASP A 105 15.36 7.24 -34.24
C ASP A 105 14.42 6.03 -34.30
N ILE A 106 14.57 5.12 -33.35
CA ILE A 106 13.65 3.99 -33.17
C ILE A 106 12.29 4.52 -32.68
N GLY A 107 11.26 4.25 -33.48
CA GLY A 107 9.90 4.73 -33.24
C GLY A 107 9.07 3.80 -32.36
N ASN A 108 9.10 2.49 -32.60
CA ASN A 108 8.36 1.50 -31.79
C ASN A 108 8.87 0.07 -32.01
N ILE A 109 8.28 -0.90 -31.32
CA ILE A 109 8.44 -2.33 -31.66
C ILE A 109 7.78 -2.62 -33.03
N PHE A 110 8.24 -3.68 -33.70
CA PHE A 110 7.66 -4.13 -34.96
C PHE A 110 6.58 -5.19 -34.73
N LEU A 111 5.38 -4.93 -35.25
CA LEU A 111 4.26 -5.86 -35.29
C LEU A 111 3.60 -5.81 -36.67
N SER A 112 3.07 -6.94 -37.11
CA SER A 112 2.35 -7.07 -38.38
C SER A 112 1.01 -7.79 -38.20
N SER A 113 0.02 -7.43 -39.00
CA SER A 113 -1.23 -8.21 -39.11
C SER A 113 -1.11 -9.40 -40.06
N GLU A 114 -0.06 -9.42 -40.87
CA GLU A 114 0.19 -10.43 -41.89
C GLU A 114 1.47 -11.22 -41.51
N ASN A 115 1.39 -12.54 -41.62
CA ASN A 115 2.56 -13.41 -41.43
C ASN A 115 3.45 -13.49 -42.69
N LYS A 116 2.95 -13.11 -43.85
CA LYS A 116 3.68 -13.10 -45.12
C LYS A 116 3.94 -11.66 -45.54
N LEU A 117 5.19 -11.22 -45.46
CA LEU A 117 5.59 -9.89 -45.86
C LEU A 117 6.08 -9.93 -47.30
N GLY A 118 5.37 -9.24 -48.21
CA GLY A 118 5.72 -9.17 -49.63
C GLY A 118 5.26 -10.38 -50.45
N THR A 119 5.81 -10.52 -51.66
CA THR A 119 5.44 -11.57 -52.62
C THR A 119 6.68 -12.38 -52.99
N ASP A 120 6.66 -13.70 -52.86
CA ASP A 120 7.84 -14.52 -53.14
C ASP A 120 8.27 -14.44 -54.61
N LYS A 121 7.33 -14.69 -55.52
CA LYS A 121 7.54 -14.65 -56.96
C LYS A 121 6.23 -14.59 -57.72
N ASN A 122 6.27 -14.00 -58.91
CA ASN A 122 5.17 -13.97 -59.88
C ASN A 122 5.65 -14.48 -61.24
N ARG A 123 4.71 -14.91 -62.08
CA ARG A 123 4.99 -15.43 -63.43
C ARG A 123 4.29 -14.58 -64.46
N GLU A 124 5.03 -14.20 -65.50
CA GLU A 124 4.52 -13.45 -66.64
C GLU A 124 4.75 -14.27 -67.91
N LEU A 125 3.73 -14.37 -68.76
CA LEU A 125 3.88 -14.91 -70.11
C LEU A 125 4.55 -13.85 -70.99
N SER A 126 5.67 -14.20 -71.62
CA SER A 126 6.32 -13.28 -72.57
C SER A 126 5.44 -13.07 -73.82
N GLU A 127 5.62 -11.94 -74.50
CA GLU A 127 4.90 -11.57 -75.74
C GLU A 127 5.08 -12.59 -76.88
N VAL A 128 6.07 -13.48 -76.79
CA VAL A 128 6.38 -14.53 -77.77
C VAL A 128 5.71 -15.88 -77.41
N GLY A 129 4.85 -15.92 -76.40
CA GLY A 129 3.93 -17.04 -76.12
C GLY A 129 4.56 -18.37 -75.68
N GLN A 130 5.88 -18.44 -75.50
CA GLN A 130 6.59 -19.69 -75.18
C GLN A 130 7.49 -19.62 -73.92
N LEU A 131 7.74 -18.43 -73.36
CA LEU A 131 8.60 -18.25 -72.18
C LEU A 131 7.81 -17.66 -71.01
N ILE A 132 7.83 -18.37 -69.88
CA ILE A 132 7.34 -17.86 -68.59
C ILE A 132 8.51 -17.14 -67.92
N ASN A 133 8.44 -15.81 -67.83
CA ASN A 133 9.37 -15.03 -67.02
C ASN A 133 8.96 -15.17 -65.54
N GLU A 134 9.82 -15.76 -64.72
CA GLU A 134 9.62 -15.83 -63.26
C GLU A 134 10.32 -14.63 -62.62
N TRP A 135 9.53 -13.74 -62.03
CA TRP A 135 10.00 -12.56 -61.32
C TRP A 135 10.08 -12.87 -59.84
N HIS A 136 11.24 -12.64 -59.22
CA HIS A 136 11.42 -12.80 -57.78
C HIS A 136 11.32 -11.44 -57.09
N HIS A 137 10.62 -11.37 -55.96
CA HIS A 137 10.51 -10.14 -55.16
C HIS A 137 10.94 -10.39 -53.72
N PHE A 138 11.17 -9.30 -52.97
CA PHE A 138 11.43 -9.42 -51.55
C PHE A 138 10.24 -10.07 -50.84
N TYR A 139 10.57 -11.01 -49.95
CA TYR A 139 9.60 -11.82 -49.26
C TYR A 139 10.16 -12.32 -47.94
N PHE A 140 9.34 -12.35 -46.89
CA PHE A 140 9.71 -12.95 -45.63
C PHE A 140 8.48 -13.54 -44.91
N GLU A 141 8.62 -14.75 -44.37
CA GLU A 141 7.62 -15.31 -43.45
C GLU A 141 7.97 -14.94 -42.02
N LEU A 142 7.13 -14.11 -41.41
CA LEU A 142 7.34 -13.54 -40.11
C LEU A 142 6.98 -14.57 -39.01
N PRO A 143 7.84 -14.77 -37.99
CA PRO A 143 7.50 -15.60 -36.85
C PRO A 143 6.24 -15.12 -36.12
N THR A 144 5.46 -16.05 -35.60
CA THR A 144 4.14 -15.79 -34.98
C THR A 144 4.18 -14.80 -33.82
N GLN A 145 5.31 -14.66 -33.13
CA GLN A 145 5.48 -13.71 -32.03
C GLN A 145 5.32 -12.24 -32.46
N PHE A 146 5.59 -11.90 -33.72
CA PHE A 146 5.43 -10.55 -34.27
C PHE A 146 4.11 -10.36 -35.02
N VAL A 147 3.27 -11.40 -35.11
CA VAL A 147 1.98 -11.37 -35.81
C VAL A 147 0.86 -11.19 -34.79
N LYS A 148 0.05 -10.15 -34.95
CA LYS A 148 -1.09 -9.82 -34.06
C LYS A 148 -2.33 -9.49 -34.88
N HIS A 149 -3.51 -9.58 -34.29
CA HIS A 149 -4.72 -9.11 -34.96
C HIS A 149 -4.65 -7.59 -35.18
N GLY A 150 -5.04 -7.12 -36.36
CA GLY A 150 -4.91 -5.70 -36.72
C GLY A 150 -5.54 -4.72 -35.72
N ALA A 151 -6.65 -5.12 -35.08
CA ALA A 151 -7.33 -4.33 -34.05
C ALA A 151 -6.52 -4.19 -32.74
N GLU A 152 -5.61 -5.13 -32.45
CA GLU A 152 -4.81 -5.15 -31.21
C GLU A 152 -3.50 -4.38 -31.36
N ILE A 153 -2.96 -4.28 -32.58
CA ILE A 153 -1.63 -3.71 -32.85
C ILE A 153 -1.52 -2.29 -32.28
N GLY A 154 -2.50 -1.42 -32.54
CA GLY A 154 -2.46 -0.03 -32.07
C GLY A 154 -2.37 0.09 -30.54
N ALA A 155 -3.13 -0.74 -29.80
CA ALA A 155 -3.11 -0.75 -28.35
C ALA A 155 -1.76 -1.24 -27.81
N ILE A 156 -1.21 -2.31 -28.39
CA ILE A 156 0.09 -2.86 -28.00
C ILE A 156 1.20 -1.83 -28.24
N LEU A 157 1.26 -1.21 -29.43
CA LEU A 157 2.27 -0.21 -29.76
C LEU A 157 2.21 1.01 -28.82
N SER A 158 1.01 1.47 -28.47
CA SER A 158 0.82 2.57 -27.51
C SER A 158 1.28 2.21 -26.10
N GLU A 159 0.98 0.99 -25.65
CA GLU A 159 1.42 0.50 -24.35
C GLU A 159 2.95 0.39 -24.26
N GLN A 160 3.58 -0.10 -25.33
CA GLN A 160 5.04 -0.25 -25.42
C GLN A 160 5.74 1.11 -25.41
N GLN A 161 5.24 2.06 -26.20
CA GLN A 161 5.72 3.43 -26.21
C GLN A 161 5.64 4.04 -24.81
N SER A 162 4.45 3.99 -24.19
CA SER A 162 4.21 4.52 -22.85
C SER A 162 5.15 3.89 -21.81
N ARG A 163 5.41 2.59 -21.92
CA ARG A 163 6.34 1.88 -21.04
C ARG A 163 7.78 2.35 -21.21
N LYS A 164 8.25 2.51 -22.45
CA LYS A 164 9.60 3.02 -22.75
C LYS A 164 9.77 4.46 -22.26
N ASP A 165 8.77 5.31 -22.46
CA ASP A 165 8.84 6.73 -22.08
C ASP A 165 8.88 6.91 -20.56
N VAL A 166 8.04 6.18 -19.82
CA VAL A 166 8.09 6.17 -18.35
C VAL A 166 9.43 5.64 -17.85
N PHE A 167 9.96 4.59 -18.46
CA PHE A 167 11.26 4.04 -18.07
C PHE A 167 12.40 5.02 -18.34
N LYS A 168 12.44 5.63 -19.53
CA LYS A 168 13.45 6.62 -19.92
C LYS A 168 13.42 7.82 -18.96
N ARG A 169 12.23 8.37 -18.68
CA ARG A 169 12.11 9.46 -17.71
C ARG A 169 12.56 9.04 -16.33
N GLY A 170 12.10 7.89 -15.85
CA GLY A 170 12.48 7.39 -14.53
C GLY A 170 13.98 7.22 -14.38
N ILE A 171 14.64 6.56 -15.35
CA ILE A 171 16.06 6.20 -15.22
C ILE A 171 16.98 7.42 -15.34
N THR A 172 16.53 8.45 -16.06
CA THR A 172 17.22 9.73 -16.19
C THR A 172 16.98 10.65 -14.99
N GLU A 173 15.74 10.77 -14.51
CA GLU A 173 15.35 11.73 -13.46
C GLU A 173 15.66 11.22 -12.04
N ILE A 174 15.53 9.91 -11.78
CA ILE A 174 15.76 9.33 -10.44
C ILE A 174 17.27 9.16 -10.21
N THR A 175 17.79 9.74 -9.11
CA THR A 175 19.21 9.70 -8.76
C THR A 175 19.60 8.38 -8.06
N THR A 176 20.88 8.02 -8.14
CA THR A 176 21.39 6.82 -7.45
C THR A 176 21.32 7.00 -5.94
N GLU A 177 21.59 8.21 -5.46
CA GLU A 177 21.52 8.59 -4.05
C GLU A 177 20.11 8.41 -3.48
N ALA A 178 19.06 8.80 -4.22
CA ALA A 178 17.68 8.60 -3.80
C ALA A 178 17.31 7.10 -3.70
N ILE A 179 17.78 6.30 -4.66
CA ILE A 179 17.59 4.83 -4.64
C ILE A 179 18.26 4.21 -3.42
N ASP A 180 19.51 4.57 -3.15
CA ASP A 180 20.28 4.03 -2.03
C ASP A 180 19.65 4.42 -0.69
N THR A 181 19.23 5.69 -0.56
CA THR A 181 18.52 6.19 0.62
C THR A 181 17.23 5.40 0.89
N VAL A 182 16.42 5.15 -0.14
CA VAL A 182 15.17 4.39 0.02
C VAL A 182 15.45 2.92 0.35
N LEU A 183 16.45 2.29 -0.26
CA LEU A 183 16.85 0.91 0.08
C LEU A 183 17.37 0.81 1.52
N GLU A 184 18.10 1.82 2.01
CA GLU A 184 18.55 1.92 3.40
C GLU A 184 17.36 2.03 4.36
N LEU A 185 16.42 2.95 4.09
CA LEU A 185 15.20 3.10 4.90
C LEU A 185 14.38 1.80 4.96
N ILE A 186 14.28 1.07 3.85
CA ILE A 186 13.65 -0.25 3.81
C ILE A 186 14.42 -1.24 4.69
N SER A 187 15.74 -1.29 4.60
CA SER A 187 16.57 -2.21 5.39
C SER A 187 16.49 -1.97 6.90
N GLN A 188 16.28 -0.71 7.31
CA GLN A 188 16.11 -0.30 8.70
C GLN A 188 14.66 -0.46 9.19
N ASN A 189 13.74 -0.89 8.32
CA ASN A 189 12.31 -0.99 8.57
C ASN A 189 11.68 0.36 8.98
N SER A 190 12.24 1.45 8.47
CA SER A 190 11.89 2.85 8.76
C SER A 190 10.90 3.44 7.75
N LEU A 191 10.42 2.63 6.80
CA LEU A 191 9.51 3.07 5.73
C LEU A 191 8.25 2.20 5.73
N TYR A 192 7.09 2.81 6.01
CA TYR A 192 5.82 2.08 6.03
C TYR A 192 5.55 1.35 4.70
N ARG A 193 5.42 0.03 4.74
CA ARG A 193 5.24 -0.86 3.56
C ARG A 193 6.35 -0.77 2.51
N GLY A 194 7.54 -0.29 2.88
CA GLY A 194 8.68 -0.19 1.96
C GLY A 194 9.17 -1.54 1.43
N GLU A 195 9.13 -2.60 2.24
CA GLU A 195 9.63 -3.93 1.87
C GLU A 195 8.92 -4.54 0.64
N GLU A 196 7.63 -4.20 0.43
CA GLU A 196 6.86 -4.64 -0.74
C GLU A 196 7.47 -4.17 -2.07
N HIS A 197 8.23 -3.08 -2.03
CA HIS A 197 8.80 -2.41 -3.21
C HIS A 197 10.25 -2.78 -3.49
N LYS A 198 10.97 -3.34 -2.52
CA LYS A 198 12.41 -3.59 -2.54
C LYS A 198 12.91 -4.25 -3.82
N LYS A 199 12.32 -5.39 -4.19
CA LYS A 199 12.71 -6.16 -5.39
C LYS A 199 12.60 -5.34 -6.69
N THR A 200 11.62 -4.43 -6.75
CA THR A 200 11.41 -3.57 -7.93
C THR A 200 12.46 -2.46 -7.98
N ILE A 201 12.81 -1.87 -6.84
CA ILE A 201 13.84 -0.82 -6.72
C ILE A 201 15.22 -1.40 -7.03
N GLU A 202 15.56 -2.59 -6.52
CA GLU A 202 16.83 -3.28 -6.82
C GLU A 202 16.97 -3.59 -8.32
N ALA A 203 15.89 -4.09 -8.94
CA ALA A 203 15.89 -4.36 -10.38
C ALA A 203 16.10 -3.08 -11.20
N PHE A 204 15.51 -1.96 -10.77
CA PHE A 204 15.67 -0.67 -11.41
C PHE A 204 17.08 -0.08 -11.21
N SER A 205 17.61 -0.14 -9.98
CA SER A 205 18.97 0.27 -9.61
C SER A 205 20.03 -0.40 -10.49
N LYS A 206 19.90 -1.72 -10.69
CA LYS A 206 20.80 -2.49 -11.56
C LYS A 206 20.81 -2.01 -13.00
N GLU A 207 19.69 -1.53 -13.51
CA GLU A 207 19.63 -0.97 -14.86
C GLU A 207 20.15 0.47 -14.91
N LYS A 208 19.89 1.28 -13.88
CA LYS A 208 20.42 2.63 -13.76
C LYS A 208 21.96 2.63 -13.80
N ALA A 209 22.59 1.75 -13.02
CA ALA A 209 24.05 1.62 -13.02
C ALA A 209 24.64 1.31 -14.42
N LYS A 210 23.90 0.59 -15.27
CA LYS A 210 24.33 0.37 -16.67
C LYS A 210 24.05 1.58 -17.53
N PHE A 211 22.88 2.18 -17.40
CA PHE A 211 22.44 3.35 -18.17
C PHE A 211 23.41 4.53 -18.02
N ASP A 212 23.87 4.78 -16.79
CA ASP A 212 24.78 5.89 -16.47
C ASP A 212 26.18 5.72 -17.10
N THR A 213 26.54 4.51 -17.55
CA THR A 213 27.81 4.24 -18.27
C THR A 213 27.71 4.41 -19.79
N LEU A 214 26.51 4.65 -20.32
CA LEU A 214 26.25 4.72 -21.75
C LEU A 214 26.37 6.15 -22.28
N THR A 215 26.79 6.27 -23.55
CA THR A 215 26.70 7.55 -24.27
C THR A 215 25.24 7.91 -24.57
N PRO A 216 24.90 9.20 -24.77
CA PRO A 216 23.53 9.63 -25.04
C PRO A 216 22.85 8.87 -26.19
N GLU A 217 23.60 8.53 -27.25
CA GLU A 217 23.08 7.79 -28.40
C GLU A 217 22.68 6.36 -28.03
N LYS A 218 23.40 5.74 -27.10
CA LYS A 218 23.14 4.37 -26.63
C LYS A 218 22.06 4.31 -25.55
N GLN A 219 21.79 5.41 -24.86
CA GLN A 219 20.79 5.48 -23.80
C GLN A 219 19.36 5.27 -24.32
N ASP A 220 19.00 5.82 -25.47
CA ASP A 220 17.65 5.62 -26.03
C ASP A 220 17.41 4.16 -26.46
N ILE A 221 18.39 3.59 -27.16
CA ILE A 221 18.43 2.17 -27.56
C ILE A 221 18.31 1.26 -26.32
N PHE A 222 19.05 1.59 -25.25
CA PHE A 222 18.98 0.86 -24.00
C PHE A 222 17.57 0.89 -23.40
N CYS A 223 16.90 2.05 -23.40
CA CYS A 223 15.54 2.18 -22.88
C CYS A 223 14.54 1.32 -23.65
N TRP A 224 14.66 1.23 -24.98
CA TRP A 224 13.84 0.33 -25.79
C TRP A 224 14.01 -1.14 -25.40
N VAL A 225 15.25 -1.61 -25.28
CA VAL A 225 15.52 -3.02 -24.95
C VAL A 225 15.14 -3.36 -23.51
N ARG A 226 15.48 -2.49 -22.55
CA ARG A 226 15.36 -2.81 -21.12
C ARG A 226 13.94 -2.59 -20.59
N SER A 227 13.20 -1.61 -21.10
CA SER A 227 11.80 -1.39 -20.70
C SER A 227 10.92 -2.61 -20.97
N VAL A 228 11.25 -3.40 -22.00
CA VAL A 228 10.60 -4.69 -22.28
C VAL A 228 11.04 -5.77 -21.29
N LYS A 229 12.35 -5.89 -21.04
CA LYS A 229 12.94 -6.97 -20.25
C LYS A 229 12.67 -6.90 -18.74
N ILE A 230 12.58 -5.70 -18.15
CA ILE A 230 12.41 -5.57 -16.69
C ILE A 230 10.95 -5.55 -16.23
N GLY A 231 9.99 -5.71 -17.14
CA GLY A 231 8.57 -5.85 -16.82
C GLY A 231 8.01 -4.66 -16.05
N GLY A 232 7.32 -4.92 -14.94
CA GLY A 232 6.67 -3.90 -14.11
C GLY A 232 7.62 -2.84 -13.55
N ALA A 233 8.90 -3.17 -13.35
CA ALA A 233 9.91 -2.22 -12.86
C ALA A 233 10.18 -1.07 -13.85
N ALA A 234 9.86 -1.25 -15.14
CA ALA A 234 9.96 -0.18 -16.14
C ALA A 234 9.03 1.00 -15.84
N ARG A 235 7.95 0.75 -15.07
CA ARG A 235 6.98 1.76 -14.65
C ARG A 235 7.18 2.22 -13.20
N LEU A 236 8.35 1.96 -12.60
CA LEU A 236 8.65 2.29 -11.20
C LEU A 236 8.31 3.75 -10.87
N ARG A 237 8.68 4.70 -11.74
CA ARG A 237 8.40 6.14 -11.58
C ARG A 237 6.92 6.45 -11.32
N ASN A 238 6.00 5.68 -11.91
CA ASN A 238 4.55 5.90 -11.76
C ASN A 238 3.94 5.18 -10.54
N SER A 239 4.74 4.40 -9.83
CA SER A 239 4.30 3.73 -8.61
C SER A 239 4.35 4.69 -7.42
N VAL A 240 3.68 4.32 -6.32
CA VAL A 240 3.69 5.13 -5.10
C VAL A 240 5.10 5.32 -4.54
N ILE A 241 5.92 4.25 -4.53
CA ILE A 241 7.35 4.34 -4.16
C ILE A 241 8.17 5.13 -5.18
N GLY A 242 7.73 5.15 -6.45
CA GLY A 242 8.29 6.01 -7.49
C GLY A 242 8.17 7.48 -7.14
N THR A 243 7.07 7.89 -6.50
CA THR A 243 6.92 9.28 -6.05
C THR A 243 7.90 9.65 -4.95
N LEU A 244 8.20 8.74 -4.02
CA LEU A 244 9.26 8.95 -3.01
C LEU A 244 10.62 9.16 -3.68
N LEU A 245 10.97 8.27 -4.62
CA LEU A 245 12.23 8.34 -5.36
C LEU A 245 12.35 9.64 -6.16
N THR A 246 11.27 10.09 -6.79
CA THR A 246 11.24 11.37 -7.52
C THR A 246 11.36 12.55 -6.57
N ASP A 247 10.58 12.61 -5.48
CA ASP A 247 10.64 13.69 -4.49
C ASP A 247 12.07 13.86 -3.95
N LEU A 248 12.74 12.76 -3.56
CA LEU A 248 14.13 12.79 -3.11
C LEU A 248 15.13 13.22 -4.18
N SER A 249 14.90 12.81 -5.44
CA SER A 249 15.76 13.19 -6.58
C SER A 249 15.60 14.67 -6.94
N GLU A 250 14.44 15.26 -6.68
CA GLU A 250 14.14 16.68 -6.88
C GLU A 250 14.60 17.55 -5.68
N GLY A 251 15.20 16.95 -4.66
CA GLY A 251 15.74 17.66 -3.50
C GLY A 251 14.68 17.99 -2.44
N VAL A 252 13.51 17.34 -2.47
CA VAL A 252 12.55 17.41 -1.37
C VAL A 252 13.20 16.81 -0.12
N ASN A 253 13.02 17.48 1.01
CA ASN A 253 13.54 17.03 2.29
C ASN A 253 13.04 15.60 2.62
N LEU A 254 13.93 14.76 3.15
CA LEU A 254 13.71 13.33 3.38
C LEU A 254 12.45 13.06 4.20
N GLU A 255 12.28 13.79 5.31
CA GLU A 255 11.12 13.65 6.19
C GLU A 255 9.83 13.99 5.45
N THR A 256 9.82 15.09 4.68
CA THR A 256 8.66 15.49 3.85
C THR A 256 8.34 14.48 2.75
N ALA A 257 9.36 13.94 2.09
CA ALA A 257 9.20 12.96 1.01
C ALA A 257 8.67 11.63 1.54
N VAL A 258 9.19 11.18 2.70
CA VAL A 258 8.71 9.98 3.41
C VAL A 258 7.28 10.20 3.90
N GLU A 259 6.95 11.33 4.51
CA GLU A 259 5.58 11.64 4.94
C GLU A 259 4.59 11.65 3.75
N SER A 260 4.97 12.27 2.63
CA SER A 260 4.21 12.27 1.37
C SER A 260 3.97 10.84 0.86
N PHE A 261 5.00 9.99 0.89
CA PHE A 261 4.89 8.58 0.54
C PHE A 261 3.99 7.82 1.50
N GLU A 262 4.22 7.91 2.81
CA GLU A 262 3.47 7.23 3.86
C GLU A 262 2.00 7.64 3.84
N THR A 263 1.74 8.93 3.59
CA THR A 263 0.41 9.44 3.30
C THR A 263 -0.22 8.69 2.14
N LYS A 264 0.47 8.50 1.00
CA LYS A 264 -0.09 7.81 -0.17
C LYS A 264 -0.28 6.29 0.03
N VAL A 265 0.55 5.62 0.83
CA VAL A 265 0.44 4.16 1.11
C VAL A 265 -0.43 3.83 2.34
N ALA A 266 -0.70 4.79 3.22
CA ALA A 266 -1.57 4.63 4.37
C ALA A 266 -2.99 4.24 3.90
N PRO A 267 -3.61 3.19 4.49
CA PRO A 267 -4.94 2.71 4.11
C PRO A 267 -6.04 3.78 4.13
N GLN A 268 -5.82 4.88 4.87
CA GLN A 268 -6.82 5.91 5.15
C GLN A 268 -6.85 7.04 4.09
N ASN A 269 -5.76 7.22 3.35
CA ASN A 269 -5.60 8.30 2.36
C ASN A 269 -5.87 7.85 0.92
N TYR A 270 -6.16 6.55 0.71
CA TYR A 270 -6.81 6.10 -0.52
C TYR A 270 -8.31 6.46 -0.47
N LYS A 271 -8.58 7.78 -0.45
CA LYS A 271 -9.90 8.44 -0.56
C LYS A 271 -11.07 7.60 -0.03
N ARG A 272 -11.45 7.79 1.25
CA ARG A 272 -12.84 7.59 1.70
C ARG A 272 -13.72 8.72 1.16
N THR A 273 -13.96 8.71 -0.14
CA THR A 273 -15.30 9.01 -0.66
C THR A 273 -16.07 7.71 -0.57
N THR A 274 -17.32 7.74 -0.08
CA THR A 274 -18.27 6.63 -0.21
C THR A 274 -18.10 6.03 -1.59
N ALA A 275 -17.62 4.78 -1.67
CA ALA A 275 -17.23 4.19 -2.94
C ALA A 275 -18.44 4.29 -3.87
N LEU A 276 -18.35 5.11 -4.92
CA LEU A 276 -19.36 5.15 -5.97
C LEU A 276 -19.28 3.79 -6.68
N VAL A 277 -20.12 2.86 -6.23
CA VAL A 277 -20.23 1.52 -6.79
C VAL A 277 -21.33 1.56 -7.84
N THR A 278 -20.98 1.24 -9.09
CA THR A 278 -21.95 1.14 -10.19
C THR A 278 -22.66 -0.22 -10.17
N LYS A 279 -23.87 -0.30 -10.73
CA LYS A 279 -24.62 -1.56 -10.84
C LYS A 279 -23.79 -2.69 -11.50
N ARG A 280 -23.03 -2.37 -12.55
CA ARG A 280 -22.13 -3.32 -13.23
C ARG A 280 -21.05 -3.88 -12.30
N MET A 281 -20.54 -3.09 -11.35
CA MET A 281 -19.55 -3.57 -10.36
C MET A 281 -20.19 -4.53 -9.35
N ILE A 282 -21.43 -4.26 -8.93
CA ILE A 282 -22.21 -5.15 -8.06
C ILE A 282 -22.48 -6.47 -8.77
N ASP A 283 -22.98 -6.43 -10.01
CA ASP A 283 -23.28 -7.63 -10.79
C ASP A 283 -22.04 -8.50 -10.99
N SER A 284 -20.88 -7.87 -11.25
CA SER A 284 -19.60 -8.57 -11.41
C SER A 284 -19.12 -9.21 -10.11
N ALA A 285 -19.24 -8.50 -8.98
CA ALA A 285 -18.89 -9.04 -7.67
C ALA A 285 -19.81 -10.18 -7.23
N GLN A 286 -21.13 -10.06 -7.50
CA GLN A 286 -22.10 -11.13 -7.23
C GLN A 286 -21.75 -12.40 -8.01
N LYS A 287 -21.48 -12.29 -9.32
CA LYS A 287 -21.02 -13.42 -10.13
C LYS A 287 -19.76 -14.07 -9.56
N LYS A 288 -18.80 -13.26 -9.08
CA LYS A 288 -17.57 -13.80 -8.49
C LYS A 288 -17.84 -14.53 -7.16
N VAL A 289 -18.75 -14.00 -6.33
CA VAL A 289 -19.20 -14.65 -5.08
C VAL A 289 -19.88 -15.99 -5.36
N GLU A 290 -20.72 -16.05 -6.38
CA GLU A 290 -21.40 -17.28 -6.84
C GLU A 290 -20.41 -18.29 -7.42
N GLU A 291 -19.49 -17.84 -8.29
CA GLU A 291 -18.43 -18.66 -8.90
C GLU A 291 -17.53 -19.31 -7.84
N LEU A 292 -17.12 -18.54 -6.81
CA LEU A 292 -16.30 -19.05 -5.73
C LEU A 292 -17.12 -19.87 -4.72
N GLY A 293 -18.45 -19.73 -4.70
CA GLY A 293 -19.34 -20.37 -3.73
C GLY A 293 -19.13 -19.86 -2.31
N ILE A 294 -18.87 -18.56 -2.14
CA ILE A 294 -18.52 -17.92 -0.85
C ILE A 294 -19.66 -17.11 -0.24
N LEU A 295 -20.87 -17.20 -0.79
CA LEU A 295 -22.02 -16.40 -0.34
C LEU A 295 -22.33 -16.63 1.15
N SER A 296 -22.32 -17.88 1.61
CA SER A 296 -22.51 -18.24 3.01
C SER A 296 -21.38 -17.79 3.93
N SER A 297 -20.21 -17.43 3.37
CA SER A 297 -19.06 -16.95 4.11
C SER A 297 -19.10 -15.44 4.41
N LEU A 298 -20.05 -14.70 3.80
CA LEU A 298 -20.15 -13.25 3.96
C LEU A 298 -20.88 -12.84 5.23
N SER A 299 -21.86 -13.62 5.69
CA SER A 299 -22.64 -13.30 6.89
C SER A 299 -21.85 -13.62 8.16
N ARG A 300 -21.73 -12.64 9.06
CA ARG A 300 -20.86 -12.69 10.23
C ARG A 300 -21.63 -12.47 11.53
N ARG A 301 -21.10 -13.02 12.63
CA ARG A 301 -21.60 -12.81 13.99
C ARG A 301 -20.43 -12.68 14.96
N PHE A 302 -20.71 -12.20 16.17
CA PHE A 302 -19.73 -12.32 17.25
C PHE A 302 -19.39 -13.80 17.48
N ALA A 303 -18.10 -14.08 17.67
CA ALA A 303 -17.63 -15.40 18.03
C ALA A 303 -18.08 -15.73 19.45
N VAL A 304 -18.39 -17.00 19.71
CA VAL A 304 -18.76 -17.54 21.02
C VAL A 304 -17.74 -18.57 21.47
N VAL A 305 -17.76 -18.94 22.75
CA VAL A 305 -16.79 -19.89 23.34
C VAL A 305 -16.77 -21.22 22.57
N GLU A 306 -17.94 -21.68 22.11
CA GLU A 306 -18.11 -22.92 21.37
C GLU A 306 -17.44 -22.91 19.98
N ASP A 307 -17.11 -21.73 19.45
CA ASP A 307 -16.40 -21.61 18.16
C ASP A 307 -14.90 -21.87 18.29
N ILE A 308 -14.35 -21.86 19.51
CA ILE A 308 -12.91 -21.84 19.76
C ILE A 308 -12.41 -23.24 20.11
N THR A 309 -11.28 -23.65 19.51
CA THR A 309 -10.62 -24.91 19.84
C THR A 309 -9.45 -24.68 20.79
N VAL A 310 -9.01 -25.74 21.49
CA VAL A 310 -7.85 -25.70 22.41
C VAL A 310 -6.58 -25.19 21.72
N ASN A 311 -6.42 -25.44 20.41
CA ASN A 311 -5.25 -25.01 19.64
C ASN A 311 -5.22 -23.50 19.37
N ASN A 312 -6.35 -22.81 19.48
CA ASN A 312 -6.45 -21.38 19.20
C ASN A 312 -6.13 -20.52 20.42
N VAL A 313 -5.88 -21.15 21.57
CA VAL A 313 -5.88 -20.48 22.88
C VAL A 313 -4.56 -20.72 23.62
N LEU A 314 -4.04 -19.64 24.20
CA LEU A 314 -2.86 -19.64 25.06
C LEU A 314 -3.22 -19.85 26.55
N PHE A 315 -4.41 -19.44 26.97
CA PHE A 315 -4.94 -19.62 28.32
C PHE A 315 -6.47 -19.64 28.33
N VAL A 316 -7.07 -20.52 29.15
CA VAL A 316 -8.51 -20.56 29.44
C VAL A 316 -8.69 -20.65 30.95
N ASP A 317 -9.53 -19.80 31.52
CA ASP A 317 -9.96 -19.89 32.93
C ASP A 317 -10.75 -21.17 33.23
N ARG A 318 -10.75 -21.61 34.49
CA ARG A 318 -11.46 -22.83 34.92
C ARG A 318 -12.95 -22.85 34.56
N ASP A 319 -13.65 -21.72 34.65
CA ASP A 319 -15.08 -21.66 34.36
C ASP A 319 -15.34 -21.74 32.85
N SER A 320 -14.50 -21.11 32.03
CA SER A 320 -14.57 -21.19 30.57
C SER A 320 -14.15 -22.56 30.02
N LYS A 321 -13.24 -23.28 30.69
CA LYS A 321 -12.89 -24.67 30.32
C LYS A 321 -14.10 -25.61 30.38
N LYS A 322 -14.98 -25.44 31.38
CA LYS A 322 -16.21 -26.25 31.52
C LYS A 322 -17.18 -26.05 30.36
N ALA A 323 -17.23 -24.85 29.77
CA ALA A 323 -18.05 -24.55 28.60
C ALA A 323 -17.46 -25.12 27.31
N MET A 324 -16.13 -25.26 27.21
CA MET A 324 -15.45 -25.83 26.03
C MET A 324 -15.45 -27.36 26.01
N ASN A 325 -15.68 -28.03 27.16
CA ASN A 325 -15.73 -29.49 27.24
C ASN A 325 -16.56 -29.97 28.45
N VAL A 326 -17.66 -30.68 28.21
CA VAL A 326 -18.68 -31.06 29.21
C VAL A 326 -18.20 -32.16 30.20
N PHE A 327 -17.00 -32.71 30.04
CA PHE A 327 -16.56 -33.91 30.76
C PHE A 327 -15.39 -33.77 31.75
N ASP A 328 -14.80 -32.59 31.94
CA ASP A 328 -13.75 -32.43 32.97
C ASP A 328 -14.31 -31.81 34.25
N ASP A 329 -14.96 -32.65 35.04
CA ASP A 329 -15.17 -32.43 36.47
C ASP A 329 -14.09 -33.17 37.27
N MET A 330 -13.80 -32.64 38.46
CA MET A 330 -12.93 -33.17 39.52
C MET A 330 -11.42 -32.81 39.46
N SER A 331 -11.02 -31.71 40.12
CA SER A 331 -9.95 -31.78 41.15
C SER A 331 -9.81 -30.49 41.99
N LYS A 332 -10.22 -30.66 43.26
CA LYS A 332 -9.84 -30.01 44.53
C LYS A 332 -9.30 -28.58 44.54
N GLU A 333 -10.04 -27.73 45.25
CA GLU A 333 -9.64 -26.46 45.82
C GLU A 333 -8.44 -26.59 46.75
N VAL A 334 -7.47 -25.68 46.60
CA VAL A 334 -6.58 -25.26 47.67
C VAL A 334 -6.52 -23.74 47.63
N LEU A 335 -7.12 -23.09 48.63
CA LEU A 335 -7.00 -21.66 48.88
C LEU A 335 -5.59 -21.35 49.40
N VAL A 336 -4.83 -20.53 48.68
CA VAL A 336 -3.56 -20.00 49.16
C VAL A 336 -3.67 -18.47 49.32
N LYS A 337 -3.27 -18.01 50.51
CA LYS A 337 -3.25 -16.63 50.97
C LYS A 337 -2.20 -15.83 50.19
N VAL A 338 -2.52 -14.61 49.80
CA VAL A 338 -1.63 -13.72 49.02
C VAL A 338 -1.01 -12.67 49.94
N ASP A 339 0.32 -12.70 50.07
CA ASP A 339 1.10 -11.60 50.64
C ASP A 339 1.54 -10.62 49.54
N SER A 340 1.59 -9.33 49.89
CA SER A 340 1.87 -8.22 48.99
C SER A 340 3.37 -7.98 48.78
N PHE A 341 3.78 -7.77 47.54
CA PHE A 341 5.08 -7.17 47.21
C PHE A 341 4.91 -6.02 46.22
N SER A 342 5.59 -4.91 46.53
CA SER A 342 5.40 -3.56 46.00
C SER A 342 6.48 -3.15 44.97
N LYS A 343 6.86 -4.07 44.08
CA LYS A 343 7.59 -3.72 42.84
C LYS A 343 6.99 -4.51 41.68
N VAL A 344 6.29 -3.81 40.79
CA VAL A 344 5.71 -4.41 39.59
C VAL A 344 6.85 -4.71 38.62
N GLU A 345 7.13 -6.00 38.42
CA GLU A 345 8.12 -6.49 37.44
C GLU A 345 7.64 -6.16 36.01
N GLU A 346 8.51 -5.57 35.17
CA GLU A 346 8.22 -5.42 33.74
C GLU A 346 8.62 -6.69 32.98
N VAL A 347 7.69 -7.23 32.18
CA VAL A 347 7.85 -8.52 31.49
C VAL A 347 7.39 -8.37 30.03
N SER A 348 8.16 -8.88 29.08
CA SER A 348 7.73 -8.92 27.67
C SER A 348 6.61 -9.94 27.44
N ILE A 349 5.75 -9.70 26.44
CA ILE A 349 4.65 -10.61 26.12
C ILE A 349 5.11 -12.04 25.81
N ASP A 350 6.26 -12.23 25.15
CA ASP A 350 6.80 -13.56 24.87
C ASP A 350 7.26 -14.28 26.14
N LYS A 351 7.94 -13.57 27.05
CA LYS A 351 8.34 -14.15 28.35
C LYS A 351 7.10 -14.50 29.18
N PHE A 352 6.09 -13.65 29.15
CA PHE A 352 4.82 -13.93 29.82
C PHE A 352 4.16 -15.20 29.27
N ILE A 353 4.01 -15.33 27.96
CA ILE A 353 3.35 -16.48 27.32
C ILE A 353 4.12 -17.78 27.55
N ASN A 354 5.45 -17.77 27.48
CA ASN A 354 6.24 -19.00 27.56
C ASN A 354 6.54 -19.43 29.01
N ASP A 355 6.79 -18.48 29.92
CA ASP A 355 7.34 -18.81 31.23
C ASP A 355 6.35 -18.66 32.38
N ILE A 356 5.37 -17.76 32.23
CA ILE A 356 4.45 -17.34 33.30
C ILE A 356 3.06 -17.93 33.08
N LEU A 357 2.49 -17.72 31.89
CA LEU A 357 1.13 -18.09 31.54
C LEU A 357 0.83 -19.59 31.71
N PRO A 358 1.75 -20.54 31.37
CA PRO A 358 1.49 -21.97 31.52
C PRO A 358 1.34 -22.43 32.97
N LYS A 359 1.77 -21.61 33.94
CA LYS A 359 1.69 -21.88 35.39
C LYS A 359 0.56 -21.11 36.06
N ALA A 360 -0.21 -20.32 35.31
CA ALA A 360 -1.27 -19.49 35.85
C ALA A 360 -2.57 -20.27 35.97
N ASP A 361 -3.21 -20.19 37.13
CA ASP A 361 -4.58 -20.68 37.36
C ASP A 361 -5.61 -19.60 37.00
N ARG A 362 -5.28 -18.33 37.26
CA ARG A 362 -6.16 -17.18 37.01
C ARG A 362 -5.36 -15.98 36.52
N VAL A 363 -5.90 -15.30 35.51
CA VAL A 363 -5.38 -14.05 34.98
C VAL A 363 -6.44 -12.97 35.10
N GLU A 364 -6.05 -11.82 35.64
CA GLU A 364 -6.86 -10.61 35.70
C GLU A 364 -6.05 -9.46 35.10
N VAL A 365 -6.69 -8.54 34.38
CA VAL A 365 -6.02 -7.42 33.70
C VAL A 365 -6.61 -6.09 34.18
N MET A 366 -5.77 -5.11 34.48
CA MET A 366 -6.24 -3.77 34.85
C MET A 366 -6.79 -3.11 33.59
N PHE A 367 -8.12 -2.93 33.54
CA PHE A 367 -8.74 -2.22 32.42
C PHE A 367 -8.64 -0.72 32.65
N GLU A 368 -7.51 -0.11 32.29
CA GLU A 368 -7.33 1.34 32.44
C GLU A 368 -8.18 2.12 31.42
N ASN A 369 -8.59 3.34 31.75
CA ASN A 369 -9.36 4.22 30.85
C ASN A 369 -8.67 4.43 29.48
N ARG A 370 -7.34 4.47 29.46
CA ARG A 370 -6.53 4.57 28.23
C ARG A 370 -6.67 3.37 27.28
N LEU A 371 -7.15 2.22 27.79
CA LEU A 371 -7.30 0.97 27.04
C LEU A 371 -8.68 0.80 26.41
N VAL A 372 -9.59 1.78 26.53
CA VAL A 372 -10.94 1.70 25.94
C VAL A 372 -10.89 1.50 24.42
N ASN A 373 -9.91 2.07 23.72
CA ASN A 373 -9.73 1.87 22.27
C ASN A 373 -9.04 0.53 21.95
N ASN A 374 -8.44 -0.13 22.95
CA ASN A 374 -7.93 -1.49 22.81
C ASN A 374 -9.05 -2.53 22.94
N LEU A 375 -10.28 -2.13 23.28
CA LEU A 375 -11.42 -3.06 23.24
C LEU A 375 -11.59 -3.63 21.83
N MET A 376 -11.81 -4.93 21.75
CA MET A 376 -12.00 -5.65 20.50
C MET A 376 -13.00 -6.79 20.66
N SER A 377 -13.63 -7.14 19.55
CA SER A 377 -14.52 -8.29 19.43
C SER A 377 -13.97 -9.26 18.39
N LEU A 378 -13.99 -10.54 18.73
CA LEU A 378 -13.71 -11.61 17.79
C LEU A 378 -14.97 -11.94 16.98
N ILE A 379 -14.81 -12.15 15.68
CA ILE A 379 -15.91 -12.33 14.73
C ILE A 379 -15.78 -13.70 14.04
N ALA A 380 -16.88 -14.45 14.04
CA ALA A 380 -17.02 -15.76 13.41
C ALA A 380 -17.95 -15.68 12.17
N PRO A 381 -17.86 -16.63 11.22
CA PRO A 381 -18.90 -16.79 10.22
C PRO A 381 -20.19 -17.30 10.88
N ILE A 382 -21.35 -16.93 10.34
CA ILE A 382 -22.62 -17.55 10.78
C ILE A 382 -22.61 -19.06 10.43
N HIS A 383 -22.07 -19.42 9.27
CA HIS A 383 -21.94 -20.80 8.81
C HIS A 383 -20.48 -21.27 8.95
N LEU A 384 -20.17 -22.05 9.99
CA LEU A 384 -18.79 -22.50 10.29
C LEU A 384 -18.16 -23.31 9.14
N GLU A 385 -18.95 -24.15 8.46
CA GLU A 385 -18.53 -24.97 7.31
C GLU A 385 -18.45 -24.18 5.99
N SER A 386 -18.58 -22.85 6.03
CA SER A 386 -18.48 -22.02 4.83
C SER A 386 -17.03 -21.92 4.34
N LYS A 387 -16.85 -21.65 3.03
CA LYS A 387 -15.52 -21.52 2.44
C LYS A 387 -14.74 -20.33 3.02
N GLY A 388 -13.42 -20.44 3.07
CA GLY A 388 -12.53 -19.36 3.49
C GLY A 388 -12.61 -18.14 2.56
N ILE A 389 -12.79 -16.94 3.12
CA ILE A 389 -12.67 -15.67 2.35
C ILE A 389 -11.44 -14.85 2.72
N PHE A 390 -10.70 -15.27 3.75
CA PHE A 390 -9.54 -14.55 4.25
C PHE A 390 -8.22 -15.05 3.65
N LYS A 391 -7.15 -14.28 3.88
CA LYS A 391 -5.78 -14.65 3.49
C LYS A 391 -5.16 -15.77 4.37
N TRP A 392 -5.87 -16.22 5.39
CA TRP A 392 -5.48 -17.30 6.28
C TRP A 392 -6.54 -18.42 6.24
N ALA A 393 -6.17 -19.60 6.75
CA ALA A 393 -6.95 -20.82 6.54
C ALA A 393 -8.27 -20.89 7.31
N ASN A 394 -8.39 -20.19 8.45
CA ASN A 394 -9.63 -20.13 9.22
C ASN A 394 -10.51 -18.94 8.81
N ASN A 395 -11.79 -19.00 9.20
CA ASN A 395 -12.78 -18.00 8.85
C ASN A 395 -13.03 -16.97 9.95
N PHE A 396 -12.12 -16.79 10.91
CA PHE A 396 -12.29 -15.81 11.97
C PHE A 396 -11.60 -14.48 11.62
N SER A 397 -12.17 -13.39 12.09
CA SER A 397 -11.62 -12.03 12.00
C SER A 397 -11.83 -11.32 13.34
N TRP A 398 -11.44 -10.06 13.42
CA TRP A 398 -11.67 -9.23 14.61
C TRP A 398 -11.94 -7.79 14.19
N SER A 399 -12.51 -7.03 15.12
CA SER A 399 -12.70 -5.59 14.98
C SER A 399 -12.48 -4.91 16.33
N TYR A 400 -11.83 -3.75 16.29
CA TYR A 400 -11.61 -2.90 17.46
C TYR A 400 -12.79 -1.96 17.69
N ASN A 401 -12.93 -1.48 18.92
CA ASN A 401 -13.91 -0.50 19.33
C ASN A 401 -13.76 0.80 18.51
N GLY A 402 -14.87 1.33 17.99
CA GLY A 402 -14.89 2.50 17.11
C GLY A 402 -14.66 2.22 15.62
N GLU A 403 -14.62 0.95 15.18
CA GLU A 403 -14.32 0.53 13.80
C GLU A 403 -12.99 1.09 13.23
N VAL A 404 -12.14 1.61 14.11
CA VAL A 404 -10.88 2.25 13.81
C VAL A 404 -9.89 1.82 14.90
N THR A 405 -8.71 1.38 14.48
CA THR A 405 -7.64 0.86 15.34
C THR A 405 -6.84 1.95 16.08
N ASP A 406 -7.32 3.20 16.16
CA ASP A 406 -6.42 4.36 16.22
C ASP A 406 -6.66 5.26 17.45
N SER A 407 -5.59 5.50 18.21
CA SER A 407 -5.54 6.38 19.40
C SER A 407 -5.83 7.86 19.10
N ILE A 408 -6.01 8.72 20.11
CA ILE A 408 -6.05 10.20 19.91
C ILE A 408 -4.78 10.65 19.18
N LYS A 409 -3.62 10.10 19.57
CA LYS A 409 -2.33 10.32 18.90
C LYS A 409 -2.40 9.99 17.40
N ASP A 410 -2.98 8.86 17.02
CA ASP A 410 -3.13 8.49 15.61
C ASP A 410 -4.15 9.38 14.89
N ARG A 411 -5.21 9.82 15.57
CA ARG A 411 -6.17 10.80 15.01
C ARG A 411 -5.51 12.16 14.76
N VAL A 412 -4.65 12.61 15.67
CA VAL A 412 -3.81 13.81 15.47
C VAL A 412 -2.92 13.64 14.24
N LYS A 413 -2.23 12.48 14.09
CA LYS A 413 -1.43 12.20 12.88
C LYS A 413 -2.27 12.26 11.60
N LYS A 414 -3.45 11.63 11.59
CA LYS A 414 -4.37 11.65 10.43
C LYS A 414 -4.84 13.06 10.07
N ALA A 415 -4.99 13.93 11.05
CA ALA A 415 -5.37 15.33 10.87
C ALA A 415 -4.17 16.23 10.48
N GLY A 416 -2.99 15.66 10.26
CA GLY A 416 -1.77 16.39 9.87
C GLY A 416 -1.03 17.03 11.05
N GLY A 417 -1.28 16.55 12.27
CA GLY A 417 -0.61 16.99 13.49
C GLY A 417 0.63 16.20 13.82
N ARG A 418 1.56 16.86 14.51
CA ARG A 418 2.77 16.23 15.02
C ARG A 418 2.50 15.54 16.36
N VAL A 419 3.25 14.49 16.63
CA VAL A 419 3.09 13.70 17.86
C VAL A 419 4.41 13.35 18.57
N ASP A 420 5.51 13.75 17.95
CA ASP A 420 6.89 13.62 18.38
C ASP A 420 7.35 14.90 19.09
N GLY A 421 6.60 15.28 20.13
CA GLY A 421 6.84 16.46 20.95
C GLY A 421 7.55 16.12 22.25
N ILE A 422 8.16 17.14 22.87
CA ILE A 422 8.61 17.08 24.26
C ILE A 422 7.39 16.97 25.18
N LEU A 423 6.42 17.87 24.99
CA LEU A 423 5.12 17.90 25.65
C LEU A 423 4.04 17.97 24.57
N ARG A 424 2.93 17.25 24.77
CA ARG A 424 1.75 17.27 23.88
C ARG A 424 0.49 17.35 24.73
N CYS A 425 -0.45 18.18 24.33
CA CYS A 425 -1.82 18.24 24.85
C CYS A 425 -2.77 18.04 23.68
N SER A 426 -3.59 16.99 23.69
CA SER A 426 -4.52 16.70 22.59
C SER A 426 -5.95 16.54 23.09
N LEU A 427 -6.89 17.09 22.34
CA LEU A 427 -8.33 17.04 22.59
C LEU A 427 -9.00 16.13 21.56
N SER A 428 -10.07 15.44 21.94
CA SER A 428 -10.87 14.57 21.10
C SER A 428 -12.33 14.61 21.50
N TRP A 429 -13.24 14.68 20.53
CA TRP A 429 -14.68 14.58 20.75
C TRP A 429 -15.38 13.95 19.54
N PHE A 430 -16.69 13.67 19.69
CA PHE A 430 -17.45 12.81 18.77
C PHE A 430 -18.74 13.42 18.23
N ASN A 431 -18.92 14.72 18.41
CA ASN A 431 -20.07 15.46 17.93
C ASN A 431 -19.59 16.64 17.04
N TYR A 432 -20.53 17.40 16.49
CA TYR A 432 -20.24 18.55 15.63
C TYR A 432 -19.93 19.83 16.40
N ASP A 433 -19.82 19.83 17.72
CA ASP A 433 -19.48 21.05 18.47
C ASP A 433 -18.07 21.55 18.06
N ASP A 434 -17.87 22.87 18.19
CA ASP A 434 -16.58 23.53 17.99
C ASP A 434 -15.87 23.62 19.36
N LEU A 435 -15.16 22.56 19.72
CA LEU A 435 -14.44 22.49 20.99
C LEU A 435 -12.97 22.88 20.79
N ASP A 436 -12.56 23.98 21.40
CA ASP A 436 -11.20 24.49 21.35
C ASP A 436 -10.36 24.02 22.54
N ILE A 437 -9.12 23.60 22.30
CA ILE A 437 -8.11 23.35 23.32
C ILE A 437 -7.29 24.62 23.61
N HIS A 438 -7.19 24.97 24.89
CA HIS A 438 -6.49 26.17 25.33
C HIS A 438 -5.39 25.84 26.34
N VAL A 439 -4.19 26.40 26.12
CA VAL A 439 -3.09 26.33 27.09
C VAL A 439 -2.57 27.71 27.44
N ILE A 440 -2.48 27.99 28.75
CA ILE A 440 -1.75 29.13 29.31
C ILE A 440 -0.41 28.63 29.86
N GLU A 441 0.66 29.20 29.36
CA GLU A 441 2.06 28.89 29.71
C GLU A 441 2.53 29.66 30.96
N PRO A 442 3.67 29.30 31.57
CA PRO A 442 4.17 29.92 32.80
C PRO A 442 4.35 31.44 32.73
N ASN A 443 4.72 31.97 31.57
CA ASN A 443 4.88 33.40 31.33
C ASN A 443 3.56 34.12 31.00
N GLY A 444 2.41 33.43 31.05
CA GLY A 444 1.10 33.97 30.70
C GLY A 444 0.79 33.95 29.20
N ASN A 445 1.66 33.38 28.35
CA ASN A 445 1.33 33.19 26.94
C ASN A 445 0.16 32.21 26.79
N HIS A 446 -0.77 32.55 25.90
CA HIS A 446 -1.98 31.77 25.67
C HIS A 446 -1.96 31.22 24.25
N ILE A 447 -1.94 29.89 24.12
CA ILE A 447 -2.02 29.13 22.87
C ILE A 447 -3.48 28.69 22.68
N LYS A 448 -4.08 29.12 21.57
CA LYS A 448 -5.50 28.92 21.20
C LYS A 448 -5.72 29.21 19.71
N PHE A 449 -6.91 28.95 19.18
CA PHE A 449 -7.27 29.12 17.76
C PHE A 449 -6.78 30.41 17.08
N PRO A 450 -6.93 31.63 17.66
CA PRO A 450 -6.38 32.85 17.05
C PRO A 450 -4.87 32.84 16.75
N LYS A 451 -4.12 31.91 17.33
CA LYS A 451 -2.70 31.66 17.10
C LYS A 451 -2.43 30.25 16.53
N ALA A 452 -3.44 29.62 15.94
CA ALA A 452 -3.28 28.32 15.29
C ALA A 452 -2.16 28.38 14.25
N ARG A 453 -1.36 27.32 14.16
CA ARG A 453 -0.18 27.19 13.30
C ARG A 453 0.98 28.17 13.58
N GLU A 454 0.85 29.10 14.52
CA GLU A 454 1.93 30.00 14.92
C GLU A 454 2.83 29.38 15.99
N VAL A 455 4.12 29.19 15.68
CA VAL A 455 5.10 28.68 16.66
C VAL A 455 5.43 29.78 17.67
N GLN A 456 5.06 29.53 18.92
CA GLN A 456 5.30 30.45 20.03
C GLN A 456 6.77 30.44 20.48
N PRO A 457 7.25 31.47 21.23
CA PRO A 457 8.64 31.51 21.71
C PRO A 457 9.06 30.28 22.53
N SER A 458 8.12 29.63 23.23
CA SER A 458 8.31 28.38 23.96
C SER A 458 8.44 27.14 23.08
N SER A 459 8.32 27.28 21.76
CA SER A 459 8.09 26.23 20.74
C SER A 459 6.71 25.58 20.74
N GLY A 460 5.78 26.02 21.60
CA GLY A 460 4.40 25.57 21.58
C GLY A 460 3.68 25.99 20.31
N VAL A 461 2.86 25.11 19.75
CA VAL A 461 2.02 25.39 18.56
C VAL A 461 0.73 24.58 18.64
N LEU A 462 -0.41 25.21 18.36
CA LEU A 462 -1.67 24.53 18.03
C LEU A 462 -1.56 24.09 16.56
N ASP A 463 -1.23 22.82 16.32
CA ASP A 463 -0.93 22.29 14.99
C ASP A 463 -2.06 21.45 14.40
N VAL A 464 -3.07 21.09 15.19
CA VAL A 464 -4.33 20.54 14.69
C VAL A 464 -5.46 21.22 15.39
N ASP A 465 -6.44 21.59 14.59
CA ASP A 465 -7.65 22.28 14.97
C ASP A 465 -8.74 21.84 13.97
N MET A 466 -9.84 21.32 14.48
CA MET A 466 -10.90 20.66 13.71
C MET A 466 -12.27 21.18 14.15
N ASN A 467 -13.25 21.11 13.23
CA ASN A 467 -14.60 21.68 13.39
C ASN A 467 -14.67 23.22 13.45
N VAL A 468 -13.60 23.92 13.06
CA VAL A 468 -13.60 25.35 12.73
C VAL A 468 -14.62 25.65 11.62
N GLY A 469 -15.53 26.59 11.87
CA GLY A 469 -16.51 27.03 10.86
C GLY A 469 -17.53 25.94 10.50
N ASP A 470 -17.78 25.70 9.21
CA ASP A 470 -18.76 24.71 8.71
C ASP A 470 -18.16 23.30 8.52
N SER A 471 -17.14 22.93 9.30
CA SER A 471 -16.46 21.63 9.19
C SER A 471 -17.19 20.55 10.00
N ASP A 472 -17.50 19.42 9.36
CA ASP A 472 -18.44 18.39 9.88
C ASP A 472 -17.74 17.07 10.27
N SER A 473 -16.81 17.08 11.24
CA SER A 473 -16.22 15.82 11.75
C SER A 473 -16.82 15.41 13.10
N ARG A 474 -17.45 14.22 13.14
CA ARG A 474 -17.82 13.51 14.39
C ARG A 474 -16.68 12.72 15.02
N ASN A 475 -15.45 12.97 14.58
CA ASN A 475 -14.26 12.32 15.13
C ASN A 475 -13.13 13.35 15.22
N ALA A 476 -13.49 14.57 15.65
CA ALA A 476 -12.64 15.74 15.65
C ALA A 476 -11.55 15.66 16.73
N VAL A 477 -10.40 16.26 16.45
CA VAL A 477 -9.27 16.35 17.39
C VAL A 477 -8.62 17.73 17.29
N GLU A 478 -8.05 18.18 18.39
CA GLU A 478 -7.09 19.28 18.40
C GLU A 478 -5.79 18.87 19.07
N ASN A 479 -4.71 19.60 18.78
CA ASN A 479 -3.39 19.27 19.31
C ASN A 479 -2.53 20.50 19.51
N ILE A 480 -2.04 20.68 20.74
CA ILE A 480 -0.96 21.62 21.07
C ILE A 480 0.29 20.82 21.40
N ILE A 481 1.41 21.16 20.76
CA ILE A 481 2.68 20.44 20.91
C ILE A 481 3.87 21.40 21.07
N TRP A 482 4.84 21.01 21.90
CA TRP A 482 6.12 21.69 22.08
C TRP A 482 7.25 20.79 21.60
N THR A 483 8.11 21.27 20.69
CA THR A 483 9.17 20.43 20.08
C THR A 483 10.59 20.79 20.45
N SER A 484 10.84 21.89 21.15
CA SER A 484 12.20 22.26 21.53
C SER A 484 12.42 22.15 23.04
N ARG A 485 13.27 21.20 23.44
CA ARG A 485 13.67 21.01 24.84
C ARG A 485 14.33 22.25 25.45
N SER A 486 15.02 23.05 24.64
CA SER A 486 15.70 24.27 25.10
C SER A 486 14.80 25.51 25.17
N LYS A 487 13.59 25.46 24.60
CA LYS A 487 12.65 26.60 24.55
C LYS A 487 11.42 26.40 25.44
N ILE A 488 10.98 25.15 25.64
CA ILE A 488 9.83 24.86 26.50
C ILE A 488 10.06 25.42 27.91
N GLN A 489 9.06 26.10 28.45
CA GLN A 489 9.21 26.80 29.73
C GLN A 489 8.91 25.86 30.89
N GLU A 490 9.76 25.83 31.90
CA GLU A 490 9.47 25.16 33.16
C GLU A 490 8.61 26.06 34.05
N GLY A 491 7.59 25.51 34.71
CA GLY A 491 6.66 26.29 35.52
C GLY A 491 5.22 25.77 35.49
N LYS A 492 4.27 26.64 35.86
CA LYS A 492 2.84 26.31 35.93
C LYS A 492 2.17 26.50 34.57
N TYR A 493 1.51 25.46 34.07
CA TYR A 493 0.63 25.48 32.91
C TYR A 493 -0.82 25.32 33.34
N LYS A 494 -1.75 25.88 32.56
CA LYS A 494 -3.19 25.65 32.68
C LYS A 494 -3.76 25.22 31.32
N LEU A 495 -4.38 24.05 31.29
CA LEU A 495 -5.07 23.45 30.14
C LEU A 495 -6.58 23.45 30.40
N PHE A 496 -7.35 23.93 29.45
CA PHE A 496 -8.81 23.93 29.51
C PHE A 496 -9.42 23.78 28.10
N VAL A 497 -10.69 23.42 28.05
CA VAL A 497 -11.46 23.27 26.80
C VAL A 497 -12.58 24.30 26.81
N ASN A 498 -12.74 25.03 25.72
CA ASN A 498 -13.86 25.94 25.50
C ASN A 498 -14.80 25.34 24.45
N ASN A 499 -16.12 25.50 24.60
CA ASN A 499 -17.05 25.19 23.51
C ASN A 499 -17.43 26.48 22.78
N PHE A 500 -16.68 26.84 21.75
CA PHE A 500 -16.86 28.10 21.04
C PHE A 500 -18.22 28.19 20.36
N THR A 501 -18.64 27.10 19.71
CA THR A 501 -19.98 26.98 19.12
C THR A 501 -20.58 25.61 19.41
N LYS A 502 -21.58 25.59 20.28
CA LYS A 502 -22.39 24.39 20.53
C LYS A 502 -23.35 24.16 19.34
N ARG A 503 -23.30 22.97 18.75
CA ARG A 503 -24.08 22.58 17.57
C ARG A 503 -25.11 21.49 17.85
N GLU A 504 -24.85 20.55 18.77
CA GLU A 504 -25.80 19.45 19.04
C GLU A 504 -25.86 18.96 20.50
N ASP A 505 -26.75 18.01 20.79
CA ASP A 505 -27.01 17.47 22.14
C ASP A 505 -26.74 15.96 22.26
N ILE A 506 -26.15 15.34 21.23
CA ILE A 506 -25.79 13.92 21.20
C ILE A 506 -24.28 13.74 21.19
N ASP A 507 -23.81 12.57 21.63
CA ASP A 507 -22.37 12.23 21.72
C ASP A 507 -21.53 13.28 22.47
N VAL A 508 -22.11 13.85 23.54
CA VAL A 508 -21.56 14.99 24.29
C VAL A 508 -20.33 14.63 25.13
N GLY A 509 -19.52 15.65 25.42
CA GLY A 509 -18.31 15.51 26.22
C GLY A 509 -17.05 15.41 25.38
N PHE A 510 -15.91 15.21 26.03
CA PHE A 510 -14.62 15.16 25.37
C PHE A 510 -13.58 14.35 26.17
N ASP A 511 -12.51 13.96 25.48
CA ASP A 511 -11.31 13.33 26.04
C ASP A 511 -10.08 14.21 25.77
N VAL A 512 -9.18 14.31 26.75
CA VAL A 512 -7.91 15.04 26.62
C VAL A 512 -6.73 14.16 27.06
N GLU A 513 -5.64 14.20 26.31
CA GLU A 513 -4.36 13.57 26.67
C GLU A 513 -3.28 14.63 26.89
N ILE A 514 -2.49 14.48 27.96
CA ILE A 514 -1.22 15.19 28.17
C ILE A 514 -0.09 14.17 28.15
N GLU A 515 0.85 14.29 27.22
CA GLU A 515 1.97 13.37 27.04
C GLU A 515 3.31 14.09 27.26
N TYR A 516 4.16 13.54 28.13
CA TYR A 516 5.56 13.93 28.32
C TYR A 516 6.44 12.69 28.47
N ASP A 517 7.54 12.62 27.73
CA ASP A 517 8.53 11.52 27.81
C ASP A 517 7.89 10.11 27.69
N GLY A 518 6.92 9.98 26.78
CA GLY A 518 6.17 8.74 26.55
C GLY A 518 5.15 8.38 27.65
N SER A 519 5.04 9.18 28.71
CA SER A 519 4.02 9.03 29.75
C SER A 519 2.78 9.84 29.38
N ILE A 520 1.65 9.16 29.21
CA ILE A 520 0.37 9.76 28.81
C ILE A 520 -0.56 9.84 30.03
N HIS A 521 -1.12 11.03 30.25
CA HIS A 521 -2.16 11.30 31.24
C HIS A 521 -3.47 11.63 30.51
N SER A 522 -4.50 10.82 30.71
CA SER A 522 -5.80 10.99 30.05
C SER A 522 -6.85 11.54 31.01
N PHE A 523 -7.67 12.46 30.50
CA PHE A 523 -8.76 13.13 31.21
C PHE A 523 -10.04 12.96 30.39
N HIS A 524 -11.13 12.61 31.06
CA HIS A 524 -12.43 12.41 30.42
C HIS A 524 -13.47 13.35 31.03
N TYR A 525 -14.19 14.07 30.19
CA TYR A 525 -15.30 14.94 30.58
C TYR A 525 -16.60 14.46 29.94
N PRO A 526 -17.50 13.77 30.69
CA PRO A 526 -18.68 13.11 30.11
C PRO A 526 -19.89 14.03 29.95
N LYS A 527 -19.81 15.29 30.38
CA LYS A 527 -20.94 16.20 30.40
C LYS A 527 -20.95 17.08 29.15
N MET A 528 -22.14 17.50 28.76
CA MET A 528 -22.29 18.59 27.80
C MET A 528 -21.57 19.84 28.30
N VAL A 529 -20.83 20.47 27.39
CA VAL A 529 -20.22 21.78 27.59
C VAL A 529 -21.18 22.80 26.97
N ARG A 530 -21.65 23.79 27.74
CA ARG A 530 -22.56 24.82 27.24
C ARG A 530 -21.83 25.73 26.25
N ASN A 531 -22.59 26.43 25.42
CA ASN A 531 -22.04 27.41 24.49
C ASN A 531 -21.20 28.45 25.26
N GLU A 532 -19.97 28.68 24.80
CA GLU A 532 -18.94 29.54 25.39
C GLU A 532 -18.47 29.14 26.82
N GLU A 533 -18.77 27.93 27.29
CA GLU A 533 -18.32 27.46 28.61
C GLU A 533 -16.86 26.99 28.58
N ASP A 534 -16.08 27.45 29.58
CA ASP A 534 -14.72 26.96 29.85
C ASP A 534 -14.74 25.82 30.87
N VAL A 535 -14.20 24.67 30.48
CA VAL A 535 -13.97 23.51 31.37
C VAL A 535 -12.47 23.38 31.62
N THR A 536 -12.03 23.71 32.84
CA THR A 536 -10.62 23.52 33.23
C THR A 536 -10.28 22.03 33.31
N VAL A 537 -9.35 21.57 32.46
CA VAL A 537 -8.92 20.17 32.39
C VAL A 537 -7.80 19.88 33.38
N ALA A 538 -6.75 20.69 33.39
CA ALA A 538 -5.61 20.50 34.29
C ALA A 538 -4.84 21.80 34.53
N GLU A 539 -4.42 22.02 35.77
CA GLU A 539 -3.32 22.91 36.14
C GLU A 539 -2.16 22.04 36.64
N PHE A 540 -1.00 22.17 36.03
CA PHE A 540 0.15 21.34 36.37
C PHE A 540 1.46 22.14 36.36
N HIS A 541 2.38 21.74 37.22
CA HIS A 541 3.76 22.20 37.17
C HIS A 541 4.57 21.27 36.28
N PHE A 542 5.28 21.82 35.32
CA PHE A 542 6.17 21.10 34.41
C PHE A 542 7.62 21.48 34.68
N SER A 543 8.51 20.48 34.78
CA SER A 543 9.95 20.67 34.77
C SER A 543 10.64 19.58 33.95
N LEU A 544 11.78 19.91 33.33
CA LEU A 544 12.54 18.94 32.53
C LEU A 544 13.12 17.81 33.39
N LYS A 545 13.33 18.10 34.69
CA LYS A 545 13.91 17.17 35.66
C LYS A 545 12.89 16.25 36.31
N ASP A 546 11.75 16.80 36.73
CA ASP A 546 10.76 16.06 37.53
C ASP A 546 9.49 15.69 36.73
N GLY A 547 9.36 16.14 35.48
CA GLY A 547 8.20 15.88 34.63
C GLY A 547 6.97 16.67 35.03
N LEU A 548 5.79 16.02 34.97
CA LEU A 548 4.49 16.64 35.22
C LEU A 548 4.02 16.41 36.67
N LYS A 549 3.67 17.49 37.37
CA LYS A 549 3.04 17.44 38.71
C LYS A 549 1.71 18.20 38.67
N PHE A 550 0.59 17.48 38.72
CA PHE A 550 -0.74 18.06 38.69
C PHE A 550 -1.08 18.79 40.01
N ILE A 551 -1.50 20.04 39.91
CA ILE A 551 -1.96 20.90 41.02
C ILE A 551 -3.48 20.74 41.18
N GLN A 552 -4.19 20.80 40.05
CA GLN A 552 -5.64 20.63 39.95
C GLN A 552 -5.91 19.95 38.60
N SER A 553 -6.89 19.07 38.52
CA SER A 553 -7.36 18.56 37.24
C SER A 553 -8.82 18.10 37.34
N LEU A 554 -9.49 18.00 36.19
CA LEU A 554 -10.56 17.02 36.04
C LEU A 554 -10.02 15.68 36.54
N PRO A 555 -10.86 14.78 37.08
CA PRO A 555 -10.38 13.48 37.52
C PRO A 555 -9.49 12.86 36.44
N SER A 556 -8.17 12.86 36.64
CA SER A 556 -7.21 12.16 35.78
C SER A 556 -7.58 10.70 35.98
N THR A 557 -8.41 10.15 35.11
CA THR A 557 -9.44 9.21 35.57
C THR A 557 -8.84 7.98 36.26
N GLN A 558 -8.74 8.02 37.58
CA GLN A 558 -8.90 6.89 38.48
C GLN A 558 -10.40 6.65 38.74
N ALA A 559 -11.28 7.56 38.31
CA ALA A 559 -12.71 7.30 38.29
C ALA A 559 -12.99 6.20 37.26
N SER A 560 -13.46 5.06 37.77
CA SER A 560 -14.00 3.95 37.00
C SER A 560 -15.21 4.42 36.17
N LYS A 561 -15.26 4.04 34.89
CA LYS A 561 -16.45 4.13 34.04
C LYS A 561 -16.80 2.76 33.49
N THR A 562 -18.08 2.51 33.24
CA THR A 562 -18.54 1.26 32.62
C THR A 562 -18.48 1.40 31.11
N VAL A 563 -17.77 0.50 30.43
CA VAL A 563 -17.67 0.42 28.97
C VAL A 563 -17.75 -1.05 28.58
N TRP A 564 -18.65 -1.39 27.66
CA TRP A 564 -18.91 -2.78 27.24
C TRP A 564 -19.18 -3.69 28.45
N ASP A 565 -20.05 -3.21 29.34
CA ASP A 565 -20.47 -3.86 30.60
C ASP A 565 -19.38 -4.16 31.63
N VAL A 566 -18.14 -3.71 31.39
CA VAL A 566 -17.02 -3.81 32.34
C VAL A 566 -16.55 -2.45 32.83
N ASN A 567 -16.07 -2.41 34.07
CA ASN A 567 -15.61 -1.18 34.71
C ASN A 567 -14.13 -0.93 34.46
N THR A 568 -13.78 0.29 34.06
CA THR A 568 -12.38 0.72 33.98
C THR A 568 -11.78 0.94 35.36
N GLN A 569 -10.45 1.07 35.44
CA GLN A 569 -9.67 1.22 36.67
C GLN A 569 -9.85 0.06 37.67
N GLN A 570 -10.29 -1.10 37.18
CA GLN A 570 -10.46 -2.32 37.95
C GLN A 570 -9.76 -3.48 37.23
N PHE A 571 -9.31 -4.45 38.03
CA PHE A 571 -8.86 -5.72 37.48
C PHE A 571 -10.07 -6.51 36.98
N GLN A 572 -10.10 -6.80 35.68
CA GLN A 572 -11.12 -7.60 35.02
C GLN A 572 -10.62 -9.03 34.85
N LYS A 573 -11.48 -10.01 35.15
CA LYS A 573 -11.17 -11.43 34.97
C LYS A 573 -10.99 -11.71 33.48
N VAL A 574 -9.91 -12.40 33.12
CA VAL A 574 -9.67 -12.85 31.74
C VAL A 574 -10.16 -14.29 31.61
N SER A 575 -11.13 -14.49 30.72
CA SER A 575 -11.68 -15.79 30.38
C SER A 575 -10.77 -16.57 29.44
N MET A 576 -10.15 -15.86 28.49
CA MET A 576 -9.33 -16.47 27.45
C MET A 576 -8.20 -15.55 26.98
N ILE A 577 -7.00 -16.10 26.73
CA ILE A 577 -5.91 -15.38 26.07
C ILE A 577 -5.56 -16.11 24.78
N MET A 578 -5.48 -15.38 23.67
CA MET A 578 -5.21 -15.95 22.35
C MET A 578 -4.38 -14.99 21.49
N THR A 579 -3.86 -15.52 20.38
CA THR A 579 -3.33 -14.66 19.31
C THR A 579 -4.45 -14.33 18.32
N SER A 580 -4.21 -13.41 17.37
CA SER A 580 -5.19 -13.13 16.32
C SER A 580 -5.37 -14.30 15.33
N PRO A 581 -6.58 -14.46 14.74
CA PRO A 581 -6.89 -15.53 13.77
C PRO A 581 -5.90 -15.74 12.63
N ASN A 582 -5.30 -14.66 12.14
CA ASN A 582 -4.29 -14.70 11.08
C ASN A 582 -2.95 -15.34 11.51
N HIS A 583 -2.81 -15.67 12.80
CA HIS A 583 -1.67 -16.36 13.41
C HIS A 583 -2.04 -17.71 14.06
N TRP A 584 -3.27 -18.20 13.87
CA TRP A 584 -3.68 -19.52 14.34
C TRP A 584 -3.20 -20.62 13.40
N ASP A 585 -3.08 -21.84 13.92
CA ASP A 585 -2.86 -23.06 13.14
C ASP A 585 -1.62 -23.00 12.22
N GLY A 586 -0.58 -22.30 12.68
CA GLY A 586 0.68 -22.12 11.94
C GLY A 586 0.65 -21.02 10.87
N ASN A 587 -0.47 -20.32 10.67
CA ASN A 587 -0.52 -19.13 9.81
C ASN A 587 0.36 -18.01 10.38
N LYS A 588 0.93 -17.18 9.50
CA LYS A 588 1.75 -16.01 9.84
C LYS A 588 1.53 -14.88 8.84
N THR A 589 0.27 -14.49 8.67
CA THR A 589 -0.13 -13.54 7.62
C THR A 589 -0.48 -12.18 8.20
N GLY A 590 0.28 -11.13 7.91
CA GLY A 590 0.03 -9.78 8.43
C GLY A 590 0.52 -9.59 9.87
N ASN A 591 -0.01 -8.58 10.57
CA ASN A 591 0.42 -8.25 11.94
C ASN A 591 -0.19 -9.23 12.96
N LYS A 592 0.60 -9.62 13.97
CA LYS A 592 0.12 -10.46 15.07
C LYS A 592 -0.53 -9.58 16.13
N HIS A 593 -1.65 -10.03 16.68
CA HIS A 593 -2.24 -9.41 17.86
C HIS A 593 -2.35 -10.41 19.00
N TRP A 594 -2.39 -9.92 20.22
CA TRP A 594 -2.71 -10.68 21.43
C TRP A 594 -4.01 -10.18 22.01
N PHE A 595 -4.94 -11.11 22.27
CA PHE A 595 -6.27 -10.83 22.78
C PHE A 595 -6.43 -11.40 24.18
N PHE A 596 -6.93 -10.57 25.10
CA PHE A 596 -7.32 -10.90 26.46
C PHE A 596 -8.83 -10.76 26.55
N ILE A 597 -9.54 -11.86 26.27
CA ILE A 597 -11.00 -11.91 26.32
C ILE A 597 -11.44 -11.80 27.78
N MET A 598 -12.21 -10.77 28.10
CA MET A 598 -12.61 -10.45 29.46
C MET A 598 -13.97 -11.06 29.78
N HIS A 599 -14.17 -11.48 31.02
CA HIS A 599 -15.45 -11.95 31.52
C HIS A 599 -16.47 -10.80 31.50
N ASP A 600 -17.71 -11.09 31.09
CA ASP A 600 -18.83 -10.12 30.96
C ASP A 600 -18.53 -8.88 30.09
N CYS A 601 -17.49 -8.90 29.26
CA CYS A 601 -17.22 -7.81 28.33
C CYS A 601 -18.08 -7.97 27.08
N ILE A 602 -19.09 -7.10 26.92
CA ILE A 602 -20.10 -7.18 25.87
C ILE A 602 -20.08 -5.91 25.03
N ASN A 603 -19.71 -6.02 23.76
CA ASN A 603 -19.83 -4.93 22.81
C ASN A 603 -21.32 -4.65 22.52
N PRO A 604 -21.86 -3.47 22.87
CA PRO A 604 -23.27 -3.16 22.68
C PRO A 604 -23.62 -2.80 21.23
N ASN A 605 -22.62 -2.62 20.38
CA ASN A 605 -22.81 -2.14 19.01
C ASN A 605 -22.72 -3.28 17.99
N LYS A 606 -23.30 -3.05 16.81
CA LYS A 606 -23.00 -3.87 15.62
C LYS A 606 -21.57 -3.60 15.17
N THR A 607 -20.94 -4.56 14.51
CA THR A 607 -19.54 -4.44 14.12
C THR A 607 -19.29 -5.07 12.76
N ARG A 608 -18.37 -4.49 11.98
CA ARG A 608 -17.97 -5.08 10.69
C ARG A 608 -17.38 -6.46 10.88
N GLY A 609 -17.83 -7.38 10.04
CA GLY A 609 -17.36 -8.76 10.11
C GLY A 609 -16.06 -9.03 9.35
N PHE A 610 -15.64 -8.14 8.44
CA PHE A 610 -14.38 -8.27 7.70
C PHE A 610 -13.95 -6.95 7.09
N TYR A 611 -12.68 -6.88 6.70
CA TYR A 611 -12.07 -5.75 6.03
C TYR A 611 -11.36 -6.20 4.76
N ASN A 612 -11.23 -5.31 3.77
CA ASN A 612 -10.64 -5.65 2.47
C ASN A 612 -9.21 -6.20 2.58
N GLU A 613 -8.43 -5.70 3.52
CA GLU A 613 -7.07 -6.14 3.83
C GLU A 613 -7.01 -7.60 4.34
N PHE A 614 -8.12 -8.15 4.84
CA PHE A 614 -8.18 -9.53 5.28
C PHE A 614 -8.55 -10.49 4.16
N LEU A 615 -9.19 -9.99 3.09
CA LEU A 615 -9.76 -10.83 2.02
C LEU A 615 -8.70 -11.44 1.10
N HIS A 616 -9.01 -12.64 0.59
CA HIS A 616 -8.18 -13.35 -0.39
C HIS A 616 -7.98 -12.53 -1.69
N HIS A 617 -6.87 -12.76 -2.38
CA HIS A 617 -6.47 -11.95 -3.53
C HIS A 617 -7.48 -12.00 -4.70
N ASP A 618 -8.25 -13.09 -4.82
CA ASP A 618 -9.34 -13.24 -5.81
C ASP A 618 -10.44 -12.19 -5.68
N LEU A 619 -10.59 -11.58 -4.50
CA LEU A 619 -11.60 -10.56 -4.22
C LEU A 619 -11.08 -9.12 -4.42
N THR A 620 -9.77 -8.96 -4.67
CA THR A 620 -9.11 -7.64 -4.80
C THR A 620 -9.72 -6.77 -5.90
N GLN A 621 -10.10 -7.37 -7.03
CA GLN A 621 -10.73 -6.66 -8.15
C GLN A 621 -12.10 -6.06 -7.78
N HIS A 622 -12.74 -6.61 -6.74
CA HIS A 622 -14.06 -6.20 -6.26
C HIS A 622 -14.01 -5.44 -4.92
N ARG A 623 -12.83 -5.03 -4.43
CA ARG A 623 -12.62 -4.39 -3.12
C ARG A 623 -13.60 -3.25 -2.78
N LYS A 624 -14.00 -2.45 -3.78
CA LYS A 624 -14.97 -1.36 -3.59
C LYS A 624 -16.36 -1.86 -3.21
N VAL A 625 -16.79 -2.99 -3.79
CA VAL A 625 -18.08 -3.62 -3.48
C VAL A 625 -17.99 -4.29 -2.11
N PHE A 626 -16.88 -4.98 -1.81
CA PHE A 626 -16.68 -5.64 -0.52
C PHE A 626 -16.55 -4.65 0.65
N GLU A 627 -16.04 -3.43 0.43
CA GLU A 627 -16.06 -2.34 1.41
C GLU A 627 -17.50 -1.87 1.73
N LEU A 628 -18.33 -1.77 0.69
CA LEU A 628 -19.74 -1.42 0.85
C LEU A 628 -20.52 -2.56 1.51
N MET A 629 -20.19 -3.82 1.20
CA MET A 629 -20.83 -4.98 1.81
C MET A 629 -20.45 -5.12 3.29
N SER A 630 -19.18 -4.94 3.66
CA SER A 630 -18.75 -5.07 5.07
C SER A 630 -19.40 -4.04 5.99
N SER A 631 -19.68 -2.84 5.47
CA SER A 631 -20.42 -1.80 6.22
C SER A 631 -21.93 -2.04 6.27
N LYS A 632 -22.52 -2.78 5.32
CA LYS A 632 -23.94 -3.14 5.33
C LYS A 632 -24.26 -4.45 6.06
N MET A 633 -23.32 -5.39 6.05
CA MET A 633 -23.45 -6.73 6.64
C MET A 633 -22.72 -6.81 7.99
N MET A 634 -23.00 -5.85 8.87
CA MET A 634 -22.47 -5.87 10.23
C MET A 634 -23.08 -7.02 11.04
N THR A 635 -22.41 -7.43 12.11
CA THR A 635 -22.93 -8.40 13.06
C THR A 635 -24.24 -7.94 13.68
N GLU A 636 -25.07 -8.88 14.11
CA GLU A 636 -26.16 -8.59 15.05
C GLU A 636 -25.63 -8.44 16.48
N GLN A 637 -26.34 -7.66 17.30
CA GLN A 637 -26.05 -7.56 18.73
C GLN A 637 -26.22 -8.94 19.40
N SER A 638 -25.38 -9.23 20.38
CA SER A 638 -25.46 -10.49 21.11
C SER A 638 -24.86 -10.39 22.50
N ASP A 639 -25.54 -10.98 23.48
CA ASP A 639 -25.04 -11.14 24.85
C ASP A 639 -24.03 -12.28 24.97
N LYS A 640 -23.91 -13.11 23.92
CA LYS A 640 -22.89 -14.16 23.81
C LYS A 640 -21.85 -13.75 22.79
N GLN A 641 -20.72 -13.28 23.28
CA GLN A 641 -19.62 -12.82 22.43
C GLN A 641 -18.27 -12.97 23.13
N LEU A 642 -17.22 -13.08 22.33
CA LEU A 642 -15.83 -13.05 22.77
C LEU A 642 -15.27 -11.65 22.52
N SER A 643 -15.34 -10.81 23.56
CA SER A 643 -14.83 -9.45 23.55
C SER A 643 -13.89 -9.19 24.73
N GLY A 644 -12.96 -8.25 24.57
CA GLY A 644 -11.95 -7.96 25.58
C GLY A 644 -10.92 -6.97 25.05
N LEU A 645 -9.67 -7.07 25.50
CA LEU A 645 -8.59 -6.17 25.09
C LEU A 645 -7.67 -6.80 24.05
N GLY A 646 -7.28 -6.02 23.04
CA GLY A 646 -6.35 -6.42 21.99
C GLY A 646 -5.14 -5.51 21.84
N PHE A 647 -3.99 -6.12 21.55
CA PHE A 647 -2.70 -5.43 21.41
C PHE A 647 -1.99 -5.91 20.14
N SER A 648 -1.56 -4.98 19.27
CA SER A 648 -0.81 -5.27 18.04
C SER A 648 0.68 -5.41 18.30
N SER A 649 1.35 -6.34 17.63
CA SER A 649 2.82 -6.51 17.66
C SER A 649 3.60 -5.34 17.06
N THR A 650 2.92 -4.40 16.40
CA THR A 650 3.54 -3.21 15.79
C THR A 650 3.32 -1.94 16.59
N GLN A 651 2.67 -2.02 17.76
CA GLN A 651 2.35 -0.86 18.60
C GLN A 651 2.87 -1.10 20.02
N GLY A 652 3.82 -0.27 20.46
CA GLY A 652 4.30 -0.31 21.83
C GLY A 652 3.15 0.01 22.80
N ASN A 653 2.81 -0.93 23.68
CA ASN A 653 1.80 -0.74 24.70
C ASN A 653 2.18 -1.51 25.97
N HIS A 654 1.42 -1.33 27.04
CA HIS A 654 1.58 -2.09 28.26
C HIS A 654 0.25 -2.41 28.94
N LEU A 655 0.24 -3.45 29.76
CA LEU A 655 -0.93 -3.88 30.51
C LEU A 655 -0.50 -4.36 31.90
N LEU A 656 -1.13 -3.84 32.95
CA LEU A 656 -0.96 -4.42 34.28
C LEU A 656 -1.78 -5.70 34.38
N CYS A 657 -1.10 -6.80 34.67
CA CYS A 657 -1.68 -8.13 34.73
C CYS A 657 -1.42 -8.72 36.12
N LYS A 658 -2.49 -9.15 36.79
CA LYS A 658 -2.42 -9.92 38.02
C LYS A 658 -2.55 -11.40 37.66
N VAL A 659 -1.50 -12.15 37.96
CA VAL A 659 -1.40 -13.58 37.68
C VAL A 659 -1.44 -14.32 39.00
N SER A 660 -2.33 -15.31 39.12
CA SER A 660 -2.44 -16.16 40.29
C SER A 660 -2.20 -17.61 39.92
N GLY A 661 -1.35 -18.30 40.69
CA GLY A 661 -1.10 -19.73 40.65
C GLY A 661 -0.73 -20.22 42.05
N SER A 662 0.42 -20.88 42.21
CA SER A 662 0.97 -21.23 43.53
C SER A 662 1.25 -20.01 44.43
N PHE A 663 1.48 -18.85 43.82
CA PHE A 663 1.48 -17.53 44.44
C PHE A 663 0.88 -16.51 43.47
N SER A 664 0.44 -15.35 43.97
CA SER A 664 -0.07 -14.26 43.12
C SER A 664 0.96 -13.15 42.99
N ARG A 665 1.07 -12.57 41.79
CA ARG A 665 1.88 -11.38 41.53
C ARG A 665 1.23 -10.46 40.50
N THR A 666 1.55 -9.17 40.58
CA THR A 666 1.20 -8.18 39.57
C THR A 666 2.43 -7.84 38.74
N ILE A 667 2.30 -7.95 37.43
CA ILE A 667 3.36 -7.67 36.46
C ILE A 667 2.88 -6.62 35.45
N LYS A 668 3.82 -5.86 34.89
CA LYS A 668 3.55 -4.94 33.78
C LYS A 668 4.00 -5.61 32.50
N LEU A 669 3.04 -6.07 31.72
CA LEU A 669 3.27 -6.68 30.42
C LEU A 669 3.59 -5.60 29.40
N LYS A 670 4.63 -5.83 28.59
CA LYS A 670 5.03 -4.97 27.47
C LYS A 670 4.79 -5.72 26.15
N PHE A 671 4.13 -5.06 25.21
CA PHE A 671 3.80 -5.60 23.88
C PHE A 671 4.75 -5.07 22.81
#